data_AF-A0A518G7S4-F1
#
_entry.id   AF-A0A518G7S4-F1
#
_cell.length_a   1.000
_cell.length_b   1.000
_cell.length_c   1.000
_cell.angle_alpha   90.00
_cell.angle_beta   90.00
_cell.angle_gamma   90.00
#
_symmetry.space_group_name_H-M   'P 1'
#
loop_
_entity.id
_entity.type
_entity.pdbx_description
1 polymer ?
#
loop_
_entity_poly.entity_id
_entity_poly.type
_entity_poly.pdbx_seq_one_letter_code
_entity_poly.pdbx_strand_id
1 'polypeptide(L)'
;MEEGKQVDLSELPVEVLRHRAAIRRSEPSLPLKCLIRDNLLHSETTFFDYGCGYGDDLEQVGRLGFEANGWDPAYRPDESRREADVVNLGYVINVIEDQVEREETLRLAWGLAKSVLSVAARIAVDGTGDGDFEFGDGVITRIQTFQKYFTQTELRLYIEQTLGTEAVPAAPGVFYVFKDAGLRESFSASKYRRRIVAPRRRVAEIQFDRHRELLEMLIHVASELGRLPFHDEFERTDEVLAAFGTMKRAFKLIRKVTGADPWDTLRQSRIDDLRVYLALARFPKRPALSHMPVGMQRDIKEFFGGYKAACDSADALLFEAGESEMIDAACQRATLGRLTTNALYLHRSAVSSLEPVLRVFEGCAQAYLGDVDDANVVKLHRFSGKISYLAVPRFDEIPHPPVRRTIKLSLRNLFLQCIDHTENKNPLLLDRKEKMIEADHPWRDRFARFTVQEAQHGLLEDLVDMQLALNWHMRLKEAGLMIRGYRLLYREGVARKRLPPKTLFVDESDSSECTLEQDSVSDLEFTTPRDLPANLAIDSDEEDAADLDSRPQAELPTRSRRFGIGKEIGYAVYIHRQYEDALGATVEWAKRHLPQDYDYNVVKLNQRNDSVSFIRCPGFDTEHEPVITAIIVISANGTAQRRTLPSDSYIYHHKWLFVDDDYQGFDVTASKERSQQWSSLENVDRSRIGRKSYWEIHVMPRLTQQPVDRWVRSAEARKQLKLSTCDLAHMRENGEIESKKVGNAYLYKMSSDGVASQEAEVHPPKN
;
A
#
# COMPACT_ATOMS: atom_id res chain seq x y z
N MET A 1 -59.23 54.70 -45.48
CA MET A 1 -59.60 55.24 -44.16
C MET A 1 -59.91 54.01 -43.31
N GLU A 2 -59.08 53.54 -42.40
CA GLU A 2 -58.04 54.16 -41.58
C GLU A 2 -56.72 53.38 -41.66
N GLU A 3 -55.62 54.12 -41.55
CA GLU A 3 -54.26 53.62 -41.43
C GLU A 3 -54.08 52.93 -40.07
N GLY A 4 -53.77 51.63 -40.09
CA GLY A 4 -53.25 50.94 -38.92
C GLY A 4 -51.82 51.41 -38.66
N LYS A 5 -51.67 52.44 -37.82
CA LYS A 5 -50.38 52.85 -37.24
C LYS A 5 -49.68 51.63 -36.63
N GLN A 6 -48.60 51.21 -37.26
CA GLN A 6 -47.61 50.33 -36.65
C GLN A 6 -46.95 51.13 -35.53
N VAL A 7 -47.35 50.86 -34.29
CA VAL A 7 -46.73 51.47 -33.11
C VAL A 7 -45.33 50.89 -33.01
N ASP A 8 -44.34 51.75 -33.21
CA ASP A 8 -42.95 51.45 -32.91
C ASP A 8 -42.80 51.30 -31.39
N LEU A 9 -42.62 50.06 -30.92
CA LEU A 9 -42.43 49.75 -29.50
C LEU A 9 -41.06 50.20 -28.96
N SER A 10 -40.18 50.77 -29.81
CA SER A 10 -38.89 51.31 -29.40
C SER A 10 -38.96 52.69 -28.70
N GLU A 11 -40.13 53.34 -28.67
CA GLU A 11 -40.34 54.65 -28.03
C GLU A 11 -41.22 54.62 -26.76
N LEU A 12 -41.56 53.45 -26.22
CA LEU A 12 -42.16 53.38 -24.88
C LEU A 12 -41.04 53.50 -23.83
N PRO A 13 -41.16 54.40 -22.82
CA PRO A 13 -40.17 54.46 -21.76
C PRO A 13 -40.17 53.13 -21.00
N VAL A 14 -39.15 52.31 -21.24
CA VAL A 14 -38.92 51.09 -20.47
C VAL A 14 -38.45 51.53 -19.09
N GLU A 15 -39.33 51.44 -18.09
CA GLU A 15 -38.98 51.74 -16.72
C GLU A 15 -38.01 50.67 -16.19
N VAL A 16 -36.75 51.05 -15.93
CA VAL A 16 -35.71 50.16 -15.41
C VAL A 16 -35.77 50.13 -13.89
N LEU A 17 -36.17 48.99 -13.31
CA LEU A 17 -36.35 48.81 -11.88
C LEU A 17 -35.07 48.34 -11.18
N ARG A 18 -34.03 49.18 -11.12
CA ARG A 18 -32.69 48.84 -10.60
C ARG A 18 -32.69 48.17 -9.22
N HIS A 19 -33.56 48.61 -8.32
CA HIS A 19 -33.66 48.09 -6.96
C HIS A 19 -33.94 46.57 -6.91
N ARG A 20 -34.59 46.00 -7.94
CA ARG A 20 -34.91 44.57 -7.99
C ARG A 20 -33.69 43.68 -8.26
N ALA A 21 -32.56 44.25 -8.64
CA ALA A 21 -31.32 43.51 -8.85
C ALA A 21 -30.58 43.15 -7.54
N ALA A 22 -30.95 43.77 -6.42
CA ALA A 22 -30.38 43.45 -5.11
C ALA A 22 -30.87 42.06 -4.63
N ILE A 23 -29.92 41.18 -4.31
CA ILE A 23 -30.19 39.79 -3.89
C ILE A 23 -29.74 39.60 -2.45
N ARG A 24 -30.60 39.00 -1.62
CA ARG A 24 -30.25 38.55 -0.27
C ARG A 24 -29.36 37.31 -0.31
N ARG A 25 -28.27 37.32 0.45
CA ARG A 25 -27.29 36.22 0.51
C ARG A 25 -26.85 35.94 1.95
N SER A 26 -26.68 34.66 2.28
CA SER A 26 -26.14 34.22 3.58
C SER A 26 -24.60 34.20 3.61
N GLU A 27 -23.96 34.24 2.45
CA GLU A 27 -22.50 34.23 2.28
C GLU A 27 -21.97 35.60 1.82
N PRO A 28 -20.73 35.97 2.17
CA PRO A 28 -20.12 37.22 1.71
C PRO A 28 -19.98 37.24 0.19
N SER A 29 -20.15 38.41 -0.42
CA SER A 29 -19.96 38.59 -1.85
C SER A 29 -18.53 38.27 -2.31
N LEU A 30 -18.36 37.98 -3.60
CA LEU A 30 -17.03 37.73 -4.17
C LEU A 30 -16.04 38.89 -3.93
N PRO A 31 -16.39 40.18 -4.16
CA PRO A 31 -15.47 41.26 -3.85
C PRO A 31 -15.10 41.32 -2.36
N LEU A 32 -16.06 41.11 -1.44
CA LEU A 32 -15.76 41.06 -0.02
C LEU A 32 -14.84 39.87 0.35
N LYS A 33 -15.09 38.69 -0.22
CA LYS A 33 -14.23 37.50 -0.06
C LYS A 33 -12.80 37.79 -0.54
N CYS A 34 -12.64 38.51 -1.65
CA CYS A 34 -11.32 38.87 -2.18
C CYS A 34 -10.61 39.88 -1.25
N LEU A 35 -11.30 40.92 -0.78
CA LEU A 35 -10.72 41.94 0.10
C LEU A 35 -10.16 41.35 1.40
N ILE A 36 -10.90 40.41 2.01
CA ILE A 36 -10.46 39.69 3.23
C ILE A 36 -9.30 38.75 2.91
N ARG A 37 -9.42 37.94 1.84
CA ARG A 37 -8.37 36.99 1.42
C ARG A 37 -7.04 37.68 1.15
N ASP A 38 -7.10 38.87 0.58
CA ASP A 38 -5.95 39.66 0.16
C ASP A 38 -5.44 40.60 1.26
N ASN A 39 -6.04 40.51 2.46
CA ASN A 39 -5.70 41.30 3.64
C ASN A 39 -5.72 42.82 3.39
N LEU A 40 -6.61 43.27 2.50
CA LEU A 40 -6.90 44.70 2.28
C LEU A 40 -8.00 45.19 3.22
N LEU A 41 -8.84 44.28 3.72
CA LEU A 41 -9.84 44.54 4.75
C LEU A 41 -9.51 43.74 6.03
N HIS A 42 -9.27 44.45 7.12
CA HIS A 42 -8.98 43.91 8.46
C HIS A 42 -9.50 44.83 9.57
N SER A 43 -9.28 44.48 10.84
CA SER A 43 -9.84 45.18 12.01
C SER A 43 -9.36 46.62 12.22
N GLU A 44 -8.33 47.06 11.49
CA GLU A 44 -7.79 48.42 11.59
C GLU A 44 -8.22 49.31 10.42
N THR A 45 -8.91 48.74 9.42
CA THR A 45 -9.39 49.45 8.24
C THR A 45 -10.90 49.66 8.33
N THR A 46 -11.35 50.84 7.90
CA THR A 46 -12.76 51.16 7.75
C THR A 46 -13.30 50.68 6.39
N PHE A 47 -14.52 50.15 6.37
CA PHE A 47 -15.19 49.63 5.18
C PHE A 47 -16.44 50.43 4.82
N PHE A 48 -16.60 50.77 3.55
CA PHE A 48 -17.81 51.40 3.04
C PHE A 48 -18.36 50.66 1.81
N ASP A 49 -19.60 50.22 1.85
CA ASP A 49 -20.27 49.54 0.74
C ASP A 49 -21.20 50.50 -0.02
N TYR A 50 -20.82 50.86 -1.26
CA TYR A 50 -21.54 51.77 -2.13
C TYR A 50 -22.51 50.97 -2.99
N GLY A 51 -23.81 51.12 -2.75
CA GLY A 51 -24.87 50.29 -3.31
C GLY A 51 -25.03 48.96 -2.56
N CYS A 52 -25.09 49.01 -1.23
CA CYS A 52 -25.08 47.83 -0.36
C CYS A 52 -26.34 46.95 -0.45
N GLY A 53 -27.40 47.39 -1.15
CA GLY A 53 -28.69 46.72 -1.17
C GLY A 53 -29.23 46.48 0.24
N TYR A 54 -29.58 45.23 0.55
CA TYR A 54 -30.05 44.82 1.88
C TYR A 54 -28.99 44.87 2.99
N GLY A 55 -27.71 45.10 2.66
CA GLY A 55 -26.63 45.24 3.64
C GLY A 55 -26.02 43.93 4.14
N ASP A 56 -26.17 42.81 3.42
CA ASP A 56 -25.65 41.51 3.85
C ASP A 56 -24.13 41.52 4.03
N ASP A 57 -23.38 42.17 3.12
CA ASP A 57 -21.93 42.30 3.25
C ASP A 57 -21.54 43.13 4.48
N LEU A 58 -22.32 44.15 4.84
CA LEU A 58 -22.12 44.94 6.06
C LEU A 58 -22.32 44.10 7.32
N GLU A 59 -23.36 43.25 7.34
CA GLU A 59 -23.60 42.33 8.46
C GLU A 59 -22.43 41.36 8.63
N GLN A 60 -21.89 40.84 7.53
CA GLN A 60 -20.76 39.91 7.56
C GLN A 60 -19.48 40.58 8.05
N VAL A 61 -19.20 41.81 7.61
CA VAL A 61 -18.05 42.59 8.08
C VAL A 61 -18.21 42.93 9.57
N GLY A 62 -19.43 43.29 10.01
CA GLY A 62 -19.75 43.53 11.42
C GLY A 62 -19.55 42.30 12.31
N ARG A 63 -19.92 41.10 11.83
CA ARG A 63 -19.65 39.82 12.54
C ARG A 63 -18.17 39.51 12.72
N LEU A 64 -17.31 40.04 11.84
CA LEU A 64 -15.85 39.94 11.97
C LEU A 64 -15.26 41.00 12.91
N GLY A 65 -16.09 41.92 13.41
CA GLY A 65 -15.70 42.98 14.34
C GLY A 65 -15.02 44.18 13.67
N PHE A 66 -15.19 44.37 12.36
CA PHE A 66 -14.60 45.50 11.64
C PHE A 66 -15.61 46.66 11.52
N GLU A 67 -15.10 47.88 11.40
CA GLU A 67 -15.94 49.07 11.21
C GLU A 67 -16.48 49.11 9.77
N ALA A 68 -17.80 49.02 9.62
CA ALA A 68 -18.47 48.99 8.32
C ALA A 68 -19.69 49.94 8.28
N ASN A 69 -19.83 50.63 7.15
CA ASN A 69 -21.01 51.43 6.83
C ASN A 69 -21.35 51.23 5.34
N GLY A 70 -22.55 51.61 4.89
CA GLY A 70 -22.90 51.52 3.49
C GLY A 70 -24.16 52.28 3.16
N TRP A 71 -24.28 52.61 1.88
CA TRP A 71 -25.37 53.41 1.33
C TRP A 71 -25.99 52.70 0.14
N ASP A 72 -27.30 52.83 -0.03
CA ASP A 72 -28.02 52.34 -1.20
C ASP A 72 -29.18 53.28 -1.51
N PRO A 73 -29.39 53.68 -2.78
CA PRO A 73 -30.42 54.65 -3.14
C PRO A 73 -31.85 54.17 -2.86
N ALA A 74 -32.10 52.85 -2.82
CA ALA A 74 -33.43 52.29 -2.58
C ALA A 74 -33.59 51.72 -1.16
N TYR A 75 -32.55 51.06 -0.65
CA TYR A 75 -32.63 50.31 0.61
C TYR A 75 -32.10 51.05 1.82
N ARG A 76 -31.17 52.01 1.63
CA ARG A 76 -30.58 52.83 2.70
C ARG A 76 -30.36 54.29 2.24
N PRO A 77 -31.40 55.00 1.78
CA PRO A 77 -31.24 56.33 1.19
C PRO A 77 -30.82 57.40 2.18
N ASP A 78 -31.19 57.25 3.46
CA ASP A 78 -30.95 58.22 4.52
C ASP A 78 -29.52 58.16 5.11
N GLU A 79 -28.74 57.14 4.73
CA GLU A 79 -27.35 57.02 5.20
C GLU A 79 -26.43 58.00 4.47
N SER A 80 -25.53 58.65 5.21
CA SER A 80 -24.55 59.55 4.60
C SER A 80 -23.46 58.74 3.89
N ARG A 81 -23.14 59.10 2.65
CA ARG A 81 -21.94 58.63 1.95
C ARG A 81 -20.70 59.15 2.69
N ARG A 82 -19.89 58.24 3.27
CA ARG A 82 -18.71 58.55 4.09
C ARG A 82 -17.45 57.96 3.47
N GLU A 83 -16.34 58.64 3.69
CA GLU A 83 -15.04 58.12 3.28
C GLU A 83 -14.62 56.94 4.16
N ALA A 84 -13.98 55.94 3.54
CA ALA A 84 -13.44 54.77 4.22
C ALA A 84 -12.12 54.32 3.59
N ASP A 85 -11.33 53.56 4.33
CA ASP A 85 -10.06 53.02 3.84
C ASP A 85 -10.30 52.11 2.64
N VAL A 86 -11.35 51.28 2.73
CA VAL A 86 -11.78 50.37 1.66
C VAL A 86 -13.22 50.70 1.27
N VAL A 87 -13.42 51.09 0.02
CA VAL A 87 -14.77 51.24 -0.56
C VAL A 87 -15.04 50.06 -1.48
N ASN A 88 -16.22 49.45 -1.36
CA ASN A 88 -16.71 48.42 -2.27
C ASN A 88 -17.82 48.98 -3.16
N LEU A 89 -17.68 48.78 -4.47
CA LEU A 89 -18.69 49.05 -5.48
C LEU A 89 -19.08 47.71 -6.13
N GLY A 90 -19.79 46.89 -5.36
CA GLY A 90 -20.07 45.50 -5.67
C GLY A 90 -21.32 45.31 -6.54
N TYR A 91 -21.12 44.97 -7.82
CA TYR A 91 -22.20 44.69 -8.78
C TYR A 91 -23.17 45.85 -9.07
N VAL A 92 -22.74 47.08 -8.82
CA VAL A 92 -23.56 48.29 -9.01
C VAL A 92 -23.47 48.82 -10.43
N ILE A 93 -22.27 48.94 -11.00
CA ILE A 93 -22.09 49.52 -12.33
C ILE A 93 -22.76 48.70 -13.44
N ASN A 94 -23.00 47.40 -13.20
CA ASN A 94 -23.69 46.56 -14.16
C ASN A 94 -25.22 46.70 -14.15
N VAL A 95 -25.82 47.45 -13.21
CA VAL A 95 -27.28 47.68 -13.16
C VAL A 95 -27.68 49.10 -13.55
N ILE A 96 -26.72 49.97 -13.86
CA ILE A 96 -26.95 51.35 -14.29
C ILE A 96 -26.93 51.39 -15.82
N GLU A 97 -28.06 51.68 -16.44
CA GLU A 97 -28.26 51.74 -17.89
C GLU A 97 -27.65 53.00 -18.52
N ASP A 98 -27.69 54.14 -17.83
CA ASP A 98 -27.12 55.39 -18.32
C ASP A 98 -25.60 55.38 -18.15
N GLN A 99 -24.88 55.54 -19.25
CA GLN A 99 -23.42 55.46 -19.25
C GLN A 99 -22.78 56.62 -18.47
N VAL A 100 -23.34 57.83 -18.54
CA VAL A 100 -22.81 59.01 -17.85
C VAL A 100 -22.95 58.83 -16.34
N GLU A 101 -24.12 58.38 -15.89
CA GLU A 101 -24.40 58.07 -14.49
C GLU A 101 -23.53 56.92 -13.98
N ARG A 102 -23.30 55.89 -14.82
CA ARG A 102 -22.44 54.76 -14.46
C ARG A 102 -21.01 55.21 -14.20
N GLU A 103 -20.48 56.07 -15.06
CA GLU A 103 -19.14 56.65 -14.90
C GLU A 103 -19.08 57.59 -13.69
N GLU A 104 -20.10 58.44 -13.49
CA GLU A 104 -20.19 59.32 -12.32
C GLU A 104 -20.24 58.52 -11.02
N THR A 105 -21.03 57.44 -10.97
CA THR A 105 -21.11 56.53 -9.82
C THR A 105 -19.75 55.92 -9.48
N LEU A 106 -19.01 55.49 -10.49
CA LEU A 106 -17.66 54.95 -10.30
C LEU A 106 -16.69 56.03 -9.77
N ARG A 107 -16.77 57.27 -10.28
CA ARG A 107 -15.97 58.41 -9.78
C ARG A 107 -16.34 58.79 -8.35
N LEU A 108 -17.63 58.76 -8.00
CA LEU A 108 -18.11 59.05 -6.64
C LEU A 108 -17.64 58.01 -5.64
N ALA A 109 -17.76 56.72 -5.97
CA ALA A 109 -17.23 55.64 -5.13
C ALA A 109 -15.71 55.77 -4.95
N TRP A 110 -14.99 56.15 -6.01
CA TRP A 110 -13.56 56.42 -5.93
C TRP A 110 -13.18 57.63 -5.08
N GLY A 111 -14.06 58.65 -5.04
CA GLY A 111 -13.90 59.82 -4.18
C GLY A 111 -13.96 59.48 -2.69
N LEU A 112 -14.71 58.43 -2.31
CA LEU A 112 -14.86 58.00 -0.93
C LEU A 112 -13.73 57.07 -0.45
N ALA A 113 -12.96 56.48 -1.36
CA ALA A 113 -11.89 55.55 -1.02
C ALA A 113 -10.64 56.30 -0.58
N LYS A 114 -10.20 56.11 0.66
CA LYS A 114 -8.93 56.67 1.17
C LYS A 114 -7.73 55.85 0.71
N SER A 115 -7.88 54.52 0.60
CA SER A 115 -6.79 53.61 0.22
C SER A 115 -7.14 52.76 -1.01
N VAL A 116 -8.24 52.00 -0.96
CA VAL A 116 -8.58 51.01 -2.00
C VAL A 116 -10.06 51.11 -2.39
N LEU A 117 -10.33 51.07 -3.69
CA LEU A 117 -11.65 50.83 -4.24
C LEU A 117 -11.71 49.43 -4.86
N SER A 118 -12.67 48.61 -4.40
CA SER A 118 -13.03 47.33 -5.01
C SER A 118 -14.19 47.53 -5.95
N VAL A 119 -14.02 47.20 -7.23
CA VAL A 119 -15.06 47.29 -8.26
C VAL A 119 -15.38 45.88 -8.74
N ALA A 120 -16.66 45.50 -8.66
CA ALA A 120 -17.13 44.23 -9.20
C ALA A 120 -18.30 44.42 -10.17
N ALA A 121 -18.30 43.64 -11.25
CA ALA A 121 -19.40 43.60 -12.21
C ALA A 121 -19.59 42.18 -12.74
N ARG A 122 -20.76 41.90 -13.31
CA ARG A 122 -21.04 40.62 -13.97
C ARG A 122 -20.25 40.50 -15.26
N ILE A 123 -19.63 39.34 -15.47
CA ILE A 123 -18.88 39.01 -16.67
C ILE A 123 -19.65 38.03 -17.55
N ALA A 124 -19.58 38.22 -18.87
CA ALA A 124 -20.09 37.26 -19.84
C ALA A 124 -19.24 35.97 -19.82
N VAL A 125 -19.84 34.85 -19.44
CA VAL A 125 -19.27 33.49 -19.58
C VAL A 125 -20.16 32.77 -20.58
N ASP A 126 -19.55 32.18 -21.62
CA ASP A 126 -20.21 31.62 -22.80
C ASP A 126 -21.57 30.95 -22.48
N GLY A 127 -22.64 31.53 -23.03
CA GLY A 127 -24.00 30.96 -23.02
C GLY A 127 -24.87 31.29 -21.81
N THR A 128 -25.31 32.55 -21.65
CA THR A 128 -26.54 32.92 -20.91
C THR A 128 -27.10 34.24 -21.49
N GLY A 129 -28.39 34.41 -21.78
CA GLY A 129 -29.54 33.54 -21.56
C GLY A 129 -30.71 33.83 -22.52
N ASP A 130 -31.48 32.79 -22.79
CA ASP A 130 -32.75 32.87 -23.52
C ASP A 130 -33.73 33.79 -22.77
N GLY A 131 -34.11 34.92 -23.38
CA GLY A 131 -35.23 35.77 -22.96
C GLY A 131 -34.90 37.18 -22.48
N ASP A 132 -33.69 37.68 -22.74
CA ASP A 132 -33.28 39.05 -22.44
C ASP A 132 -33.41 39.94 -23.71
N PHE A 133 -33.87 41.19 -23.55
CA PHE A 133 -33.99 42.16 -24.64
C PHE A 133 -32.78 43.09 -24.66
N GLU A 134 -32.16 43.30 -25.81
CA GLU A 134 -31.08 44.29 -25.97
C GLU A 134 -31.57 45.70 -25.65
N PHE A 135 -30.84 46.41 -24.80
CA PHE A 135 -31.17 47.78 -24.39
C PHE A 135 -29.88 48.55 -24.12
N GLY A 136 -29.61 49.60 -24.90
CA GLY A 136 -28.35 50.35 -24.80
C GLY A 136 -27.13 49.45 -25.03
N ASP A 137 -26.23 49.40 -24.04
CA ASP A 137 -25.01 48.58 -24.05
C ASP A 137 -25.09 47.32 -23.16
N GLY A 138 -26.31 46.91 -22.82
CA GLY A 138 -26.60 45.73 -22.01
C GLY A 138 -27.95 45.12 -22.37
N VAL A 139 -28.57 44.46 -21.40
CA VAL A 139 -29.87 43.79 -21.61
C VAL A 139 -30.87 44.11 -20.50
N ILE A 140 -32.15 44.13 -20.84
CA ILE A 140 -33.26 44.13 -19.86
C ILE A 140 -33.66 42.69 -19.59
N THR A 141 -33.57 42.30 -18.32
CA THR A 141 -33.97 40.97 -17.87
C THR A 141 -35.49 40.84 -17.74
N ARG A 142 -35.99 39.61 -17.62
CA ARG A 142 -37.42 39.33 -17.36
C ARG A 142 -38.03 40.03 -16.13
N ILE A 143 -37.19 40.45 -15.17
CA ILE A 143 -37.64 41.19 -13.97
C ILE A 143 -37.58 42.72 -14.13
N GLN A 144 -37.39 43.21 -15.37
CA GLN A 144 -37.26 44.63 -15.73
C GLN A 144 -36.05 45.31 -15.07
N THR A 145 -34.95 44.59 -14.89
CA THR A 145 -33.67 45.18 -14.46
C THR A 145 -32.72 45.28 -15.65
N PHE A 146 -31.96 46.36 -15.74
CA PHE A 146 -30.85 46.47 -16.66
C PHE A 146 -29.66 45.64 -16.16
N GLN A 147 -28.97 44.99 -17.09
CA GLN A 147 -27.79 44.19 -16.81
C GLN A 147 -26.76 44.36 -17.92
N LYS A 148 -25.65 45.03 -17.63
CA LYS A 148 -24.46 45.01 -18.48
C LYS A 148 -23.57 43.83 -18.10
N TYR A 149 -23.22 43.02 -19.10
CA TYR A 149 -22.23 41.96 -18.96
C TYR A 149 -20.92 42.42 -19.58
N PHE A 150 -19.91 42.62 -18.75
CA PHE A 150 -18.59 43.03 -19.22
C PHE A 150 -17.77 41.81 -19.63
N THR A 151 -16.79 41.99 -20.51
CA THR A 151 -15.64 41.07 -20.53
C THR A 151 -14.63 41.45 -19.43
N GLN A 152 -13.73 40.55 -19.04
CA GLN A 152 -12.67 40.88 -18.07
C GLN A 152 -11.81 42.06 -18.54
N THR A 153 -11.49 42.11 -19.83
CA THR A 153 -10.69 43.18 -20.45
C THR A 153 -11.47 44.48 -20.55
N GLU A 154 -12.74 44.41 -20.95
CA GLU A 154 -13.61 45.59 -21.05
C GLU A 154 -13.81 46.25 -19.67
N LEU A 155 -14.07 45.46 -18.63
CA LEU A 155 -14.23 45.98 -17.27
C LEU A 155 -12.96 46.68 -16.79
N ARG A 156 -11.78 46.09 -17.05
CA ARG A 156 -10.49 46.71 -16.72
C ARG A 156 -10.35 48.07 -17.40
N LEU A 157 -10.51 48.11 -18.71
CA LEU A 157 -10.35 49.33 -19.51
C LEU A 157 -11.36 50.40 -19.11
N TYR A 158 -12.61 50.01 -18.85
CA TYR A 158 -13.66 50.92 -18.38
C TYR A 158 -13.27 51.61 -17.06
N ILE A 159 -12.75 50.84 -16.10
CA ILE A 159 -12.29 51.38 -14.82
C ILE A 159 -11.09 52.31 -15.02
N GLU A 160 -10.09 51.87 -15.78
CA GLU A 160 -8.85 52.63 -16.00
C GLU A 160 -9.10 53.94 -16.74
N GLN A 161 -9.96 53.94 -17.75
CA GLN A 161 -10.33 55.15 -18.51
C GLN A 161 -11.17 56.12 -17.68
N THR A 162 -12.09 55.61 -16.85
CA THR A 162 -12.97 56.45 -16.03
C THR A 162 -12.22 57.12 -14.88
N LEU A 163 -11.28 56.41 -14.26
CA LEU A 163 -10.56 56.85 -13.06
C LEU A 163 -9.14 57.36 -13.34
N GLY A 164 -8.62 57.18 -14.55
CA GLY A 164 -7.25 57.56 -14.91
C GLY A 164 -6.16 56.83 -14.12
N THR A 165 -6.49 55.69 -13.51
CA THR A 165 -5.63 54.92 -12.59
C THR A 165 -5.67 53.44 -12.96
N GLU A 166 -4.54 52.74 -12.88
CA GLU A 166 -4.45 51.31 -13.22
C GLU A 166 -5.37 50.45 -12.32
N ALA A 167 -6.06 49.50 -12.93
CA ALA A 167 -6.94 48.55 -12.25
C ALA A 167 -6.26 47.18 -12.13
N VAL A 168 -6.05 46.71 -10.89
CA VAL A 168 -5.38 45.44 -10.62
C VAL A 168 -6.42 44.33 -10.48
N PRO A 169 -6.38 43.24 -11.28
CA PRO A 169 -7.38 42.17 -11.19
C PRO A 169 -7.26 41.38 -9.89
N ALA A 170 -8.37 41.14 -9.17
CA ALA A 170 -8.40 40.35 -7.93
C ALA A 170 -9.02 38.96 -8.11
N ALA A 171 -10.02 38.86 -9.00
CA ALA A 171 -10.71 37.64 -9.44
C ALA A 171 -11.42 37.93 -10.78
N PRO A 172 -12.00 36.92 -11.47
CA PRO A 172 -12.90 37.18 -12.58
C PRO A 172 -14.03 38.13 -12.15
N GLY A 173 -14.15 39.28 -12.81
CA GLY A 173 -15.18 40.28 -12.53
C GLY A 173 -14.89 41.20 -11.34
N VAL A 174 -13.69 41.13 -10.75
CA VAL A 174 -13.31 41.95 -9.58
C VAL A 174 -11.95 42.60 -9.79
N PHE A 175 -11.90 43.92 -9.62
CA PHE A 175 -10.69 44.73 -9.73
C PHE A 175 -10.51 45.63 -8.50
N TYR A 176 -9.25 45.89 -8.17
CA TYR A 176 -8.87 46.88 -7.16
C TYR A 176 -8.21 48.09 -7.82
N VAL A 177 -8.52 49.27 -7.30
CA VAL A 177 -7.87 50.53 -7.64
C VAL A 177 -7.27 51.11 -6.37
N PHE A 178 -5.99 51.45 -6.39
CA PHE A 178 -5.22 51.87 -5.22
C PHE A 178 -4.87 53.35 -5.29
N LYS A 179 -5.09 54.10 -4.21
CA LYS A 179 -4.68 55.52 -4.09
C LYS A 179 -3.17 55.63 -3.91
N ASP A 180 -2.60 54.70 -3.15
CA ASP A 180 -1.17 54.64 -2.88
C ASP A 180 -0.46 53.67 -3.82
N ALA A 181 0.55 54.17 -4.53
CA ALA A 181 1.35 53.37 -5.44
C ALA A 181 2.19 52.31 -4.69
N GLY A 182 2.60 52.58 -3.44
CA GLY A 182 3.34 51.64 -2.60
C GLY A 182 2.50 50.43 -2.18
N LEU A 183 1.24 50.64 -1.81
CA LEU A 183 0.27 49.61 -1.49
C LEU A 183 -0.07 48.76 -2.73
N ARG A 184 -0.19 49.39 -3.91
CA ARG A 184 -0.35 48.69 -5.20
C ARG A 184 0.82 47.74 -5.48
N GLU A 185 2.05 48.23 -5.39
CA GLU A 185 3.25 47.42 -5.61
C GLU A 185 3.42 46.33 -4.55
N SER A 186 3.08 46.63 -3.28
CA SER A 186 3.08 45.64 -2.19
C SER A 186 2.06 44.53 -2.44
N PHE A 187 0.85 44.87 -2.90
CA PHE A 187 -0.17 43.90 -3.29
C PHE A 187 0.28 43.07 -4.51
N SER A 188 0.82 43.70 -5.55
CA SER A 188 1.39 43.01 -6.72
C SER A 188 2.51 42.04 -6.32
N ALA A 189 3.44 42.47 -5.47
CA ALA A 189 4.51 41.63 -4.94
C ALA A 189 3.98 40.46 -4.08
N SER A 190 2.89 40.68 -3.32
CA SER A 190 2.26 39.64 -2.50
C SER A 190 1.68 38.47 -3.31
N LYS A 191 1.37 38.68 -4.60
CA LYS A 191 0.92 37.62 -5.51
C LYS A 191 2.04 36.70 -5.99
N TYR A 192 3.27 37.22 -6.02
CA TYR A 192 4.46 36.49 -6.48
C TYR A 192 5.32 35.96 -5.32
N ARG A 193 5.03 36.35 -4.07
CA ARG A 193 5.66 35.77 -2.87
C ARG A 193 4.97 34.47 -2.47
N ARG A 194 5.74 33.42 -2.15
CA ARG A 194 5.25 32.25 -1.40
C ARG A 194 4.61 32.76 -0.10
N ARG A 195 3.29 32.64 0.05
CA ARG A 195 2.57 33.02 1.28
C ARG A 195 3.01 32.08 2.42
N ILE A 196 3.89 32.56 3.30
CA ILE A 196 4.04 31.98 4.63
C ILE A 196 2.93 32.59 5.49
N VAL A 197 1.83 31.86 5.64
CA VAL A 197 0.72 32.23 6.53
C VAL A 197 1.20 32.05 7.97
N ALA A 198 1.28 33.13 8.75
CA ALA A 198 1.44 33.00 10.20
C ALA A 198 0.24 32.19 10.76
N PRO A 199 0.47 31.12 11.53
CA PRO A 199 -0.59 30.19 11.93
C PRO A 199 -1.56 30.87 12.90
N ARG A 200 -2.72 31.30 12.40
CA ARG A 200 -3.88 31.62 13.25
C ARG A 200 -4.38 30.31 13.87
N ARG A 201 -4.59 30.28 15.20
CA ARG A 201 -5.21 29.13 15.89
C ARG A 201 -6.49 28.74 15.17
N ARG A 202 -6.59 27.47 14.76
CA ARG A 202 -7.73 27.00 13.96
C ARG A 202 -8.99 27.01 14.84
N VAL A 203 -10.16 27.32 14.27
CA VAL A 203 -11.46 27.24 14.99
C VAL A 203 -11.65 25.87 15.69
N ALA A 204 -11.07 24.82 15.11
CA ALA A 204 -11.01 23.49 15.69
C ALA A 204 -10.23 23.42 17.02
N GLU A 205 -9.09 24.11 17.13
CA GLU A 205 -8.30 24.17 18.37
C GLU A 205 -9.08 24.91 19.47
N ILE A 206 -9.78 25.99 19.12
CA ILE A 206 -10.62 26.74 20.08
C ILE A 206 -11.78 25.88 20.61
N GLN A 207 -12.46 25.14 19.72
CA GLN A 207 -13.53 24.24 20.17
C GLN A 207 -13.01 23.04 20.96
N PHE A 208 -11.82 22.54 20.62
CA PHE A 208 -11.15 21.49 21.38
C PHE A 208 -10.80 21.97 22.79
N ASP A 209 -10.16 23.14 22.90
CA ASP A 209 -9.79 23.75 24.18
C ASP A 209 -11.00 23.96 25.11
N ARG A 210 -12.17 24.30 24.54
CA ARG A 210 -13.42 24.48 25.30
C ARG A 210 -13.93 23.21 25.99
N HIS A 211 -13.69 22.05 25.40
CA HIS A 211 -14.17 20.75 25.90
C HIS A 211 -13.00 19.79 26.18
N ARG A 212 -11.83 20.35 26.52
CA ARG A 212 -10.56 19.63 26.57
C ARG A 212 -10.61 18.38 27.42
N GLU A 213 -11.06 18.49 28.67
CA GLU A 213 -11.12 17.37 29.62
C GLU A 213 -11.96 16.20 29.08
N LEU A 214 -13.16 16.51 28.56
CA LEU A 214 -14.07 15.52 28.00
C LEU A 214 -13.48 14.84 26.75
N LEU A 215 -12.84 15.63 25.88
CA LEU A 215 -12.22 15.12 24.65
C LEU A 215 -10.94 14.34 24.93
N GLU A 216 -10.14 14.71 25.94
CA GLU A 216 -8.94 13.97 26.37
C GLU A 216 -9.31 12.60 26.96
N MET A 217 -10.37 12.50 27.76
CA MET A 217 -10.90 11.21 28.22
C MET A 217 -11.39 10.34 27.05
N LEU A 218 -12.10 10.95 26.09
CA LEU A 218 -12.53 10.25 24.89
C LEU A 218 -11.34 9.79 24.04
N ILE A 219 -10.28 10.60 23.93
CA ILE A 219 -9.03 10.24 23.26
C ILE A 219 -8.44 8.99 23.89
N HIS A 220 -8.30 8.98 25.22
CA HIS A 220 -7.74 7.83 25.95
C HIS A 220 -8.50 6.53 25.63
N VAL A 221 -9.82 6.52 25.82
CA VAL A 221 -10.64 5.33 25.57
C VAL A 221 -10.63 4.93 24.09
N ALA A 222 -10.70 5.89 23.17
CA ALA A 222 -10.64 5.60 21.74
C ALA A 222 -9.26 5.06 21.31
N SER A 223 -8.17 5.48 21.97
CA SER A 223 -6.82 4.99 21.70
C SER A 223 -6.64 3.54 22.16
N GLU A 224 -7.21 3.16 23.30
CA GLU A 224 -7.19 1.77 23.79
C GLU A 224 -8.01 0.84 22.89
N LEU A 225 -9.18 1.31 22.40
CA LEU A 225 -10.07 0.52 21.55
C LEU A 225 -9.63 0.49 20.07
N GLY A 226 -8.92 1.51 19.59
CA GLY A 226 -8.63 1.72 18.16
C GLY A 226 -9.88 2.03 17.32
N ARG A 227 -10.99 2.34 17.97
CA ARG A 227 -12.28 2.72 17.39
C ARG A 227 -13.03 3.63 18.37
N LEU A 228 -14.14 4.19 17.94
CA LEU A 228 -15.02 4.91 18.84
C LEU A 228 -15.69 3.96 19.85
N PRO A 229 -15.79 4.35 21.14
CA PRO A 229 -16.51 3.57 22.13
C PRO A 229 -18.00 3.55 21.84
N PHE A 230 -18.65 2.44 22.20
CA PHE A 230 -20.10 2.37 22.33
C PHE A 230 -20.56 3.12 23.59
N HIS A 231 -21.87 3.34 23.72
CA HIS A 231 -22.46 4.15 24.80
C HIS A 231 -22.07 3.68 26.20
N ASP A 232 -21.99 2.37 26.42
CA ASP A 232 -21.61 1.71 27.67
C ASP A 232 -20.09 1.51 27.85
N GLU A 233 -19.27 1.82 26.83
CA GLU A 233 -17.81 1.76 26.91
C GLU A 233 -17.18 3.11 27.30
N PHE A 234 -18.00 4.17 27.37
CA PHE A 234 -17.56 5.51 27.78
C PHE A 234 -18.59 6.17 28.68
N GLU A 235 -18.25 6.35 29.95
CA GLU A 235 -19.16 6.81 31.00
C GLU A 235 -19.79 8.19 30.70
N ARG A 236 -19.04 9.08 30.04
CA ARG A 236 -19.46 10.45 29.73
C ARG A 236 -20.06 10.60 28.32
N THR A 237 -20.61 9.52 27.75
CA THR A 237 -21.18 9.55 26.38
C THR A 237 -22.26 10.63 26.24
N ASP A 238 -23.16 10.75 27.22
CA ASP A 238 -24.26 11.72 27.14
C ASP A 238 -23.77 13.17 27.13
N GLU A 239 -22.68 13.48 27.84
CA GLU A 239 -22.05 14.81 27.81
C GLU A 239 -21.46 15.13 26.43
N VAL A 240 -20.86 14.14 25.76
CA VAL A 240 -20.34 14.31 24.40
C VAL A 240 -21.48 14.53 23.41
N LEU A 241 -22.58 13.80 23.55
CA LEU A 241 -23.76 13.97 22.71
C LEU A 241 -24.39 15.35 22.92
N ALA A 242 -24.46 15.85 24.15
CA ALA A 242 -24.96 17.19 24.44
C ALA A 242 -24.10 18.30 23.80
N ALA A 243 -22.76 18.16 23.85
CA ALA A 243 -21.84 19.17 23.33
C ALA A 243 -21.68 19.14 21.79
N PHE A 244 -21.68 17.95 21.18
CA PHE A 244 -21.30 17.77 19.77
C PHE A 244 -22.40 17.14 18.90
N GLY A 245 -23.51 16.71 19.49
CA GLY A 245 -24.61 16.00 18.85
C GLY A 245 -24.33 14.52 18.58
N THR A 246 -23.12 14.15 18.14
CA THR A 246 -22.73 12.75 17.92
C THR A 246 -21.27 12.48 18.28
N MET A 247 -20.97 11.24 18.70
CA MET A 247 -19.59 10.77 18.95
C MET A 247 -18.69 10.97 17.72
N LYS A 248 -19.23 10.74 16.50
CA LYS A 248 -18.49 10.93 15.24
C LYS A 248 -18.08 12.38 15.02
N ARG A 249 -18.91 13.35 15.40
CA ARG A 249 -18.58 14.79 15.28
C ARG A 249 -17.50 15.19 16.27
N ALA A 250 -17.59 14.73 17.52
CA ALA A 250 -16.54 14.94 18.53
C ALA A 250 -15.20 14.34 18.06
N PHE A 251 -15.22 13.11 17.55
CA PHE A 251 -14.00 12.47 17.03
C PHE A 251 -13.45 13.12 15.77
N LYS A 252 -14.30 13.67 14.90
CA LYS A 252 -13.86 14.46 13.75
C LYS A 252 -13.12 15.72 14.17
N LEU A 253 -13.53 16.34 15.29
CA LEU A 253 -12.80 17.46 15.88
C LEU A 253 -11.45 17.00 16.44
N ILE A 254 -11.42 15.91 17.19
CA ILE A 254 -10.19 15.28 17.71
C ILE A 254 -9.19 15.03 16.57
N ARG A 255 -9.59 14.30 15.52
CA ARG A 255 -8.73 14.01 14.34
C ARG A 255 -8.21 15.27 13.64
N LYS A 256 -8.97 16.36 13.63
CA LYS A 256 -8.52 17.63 13.05
C LYS A 256 -7.41 18.30 13.86
N VAL A 257 -7.39 18.09 15.17
CA VAL A 257 -6.42 18.69 16.09
C VAL A 257 -5.20 17.79 16.27
N THR A 258 -5.40 16.48 16.41
CA THR A 258 -4.30 15.51 16.64
C THR A 258 -3.65 14.99 15.36
N GLY A 259 -4.23 15.27 14.20
CA GLY A 259 -3.88 14.59 12.93
C GLY A 259 -4.63 13.27 12.76
N ALA A 260 -4.74 12.81 11.51
CA ALA A 260 -5.45 11.58 11.15
C ALA A 260 -4.60 10.32 11.32
N ASP A 261 -3.32 10.39 10.94
CA ASP A 261 -2.42 9.25 10.82
C ASP A 261 -2.27 8.43 12.12
N PRO A 262 -2.08 9.03 13.32
CA PRO A 262 -1.95 8.25 14.55
C PRO A 262 -3.17 7.38 14.85
N TRP A 263 -4.37 7.85 14.50
CA TRP A 263 -5.61 7.10 14.72
C TRP A 263 -5.76 5.94 13.75
N ASP A 264 -5.33 6.13 12.50
CA ASP A 264 -5.37 5.07 11.50
C ASP A 264 -4.32 3.98 11.87
N THR A 265 -3.16 4.36 12.42
CA THR A 265 -2.17 3.42 12.99
C THR A 265 -2.72 2.66 14.20
N LEU A 266 -3.36 3.33 15.16
CA LEU A 266 -3.98 2.67 16.33
C LEU A 266 -5.07 1.70 15.92
N ARG A 267 -5.93 2.11 14.97
CA ARG A 267 -6.96 1.23 14.40
C ARG A 267 -6.33 -0.01 13.75
N GLN A 268 -5.29 0.18 12.92
CA GLN A 268 -4.62 -0.93 12.26
C GLN A 268 -3.94 -1.87 13.26
N SER A 269 -3.29 -1.34 14.31
CA SER A 269 -2.70 -2.15 15.38
C SER A 269 -3.73 -3.04 16.07
N ARG A 270 -4.92 -2.51 16.38
CA ARG A 270 -6.02 -3.28 16.98
C ARG A 270 -6.61 -4.34 16.05
N ILE A 271 -6.71 -4.03 14.76
CA ILE A 271 -7.09 -5.00 13.71
C ILE A 271 -6.10 -6.17 13.72
N ASP A 272 -4.82 -5.85 13.70
CA ASP A 272 -3.75 -6.84 13.62
C ASP A 272 -3.65 -7.70 14.89
N ASP A 273 -3.83 -7.13 16.08
CA ASP A 273 -3.91 -7.89 17.33
C ASP A 273 -5.03 -8.95 17.29
N LEU A 274 -6.20 -8.58 16.79
CA LEU A 274 -7.33 -9.51 16.64
C LEU A 274 -7.06 -10.57 15.59
N ARG A 275 -6.41 -10.21 14.47
CA ARG A 275 -5.99 -11.19 13.45
C ARG A 275 -5.00 -12.19 14.03
N VAL A 276 -3.99 -11.74 14.76
CA VAL A 276 -3.00 -12.60 15.42
C VAL A 276 -3.69 -13.54 16.42
N TYR A 277 -4.55 -13.00 17.29
CA TYR A 277 -5.31 -13.80 18.25
C TYR A 277 -6.15 -14.88 17.55
N LEU A 278 -6.95 -14.50 16.55
CA LEU A 278 -7.82 -15.43 15.84
C LEU A 278 -7.02 -16.46 15.02
N ALA A 279 -5.86 -16.08 14.47
CA ALA A 279 -4.97 -16.99 13.77
C ALA A 279 -4.49 -18.10 14.72
N LEU A 280 -3.97 -17.72 15.89
CA LEU A 280 -3.46 -18.66 16.89
C LEU A 280 -4.57 -19.45 17.61
N ALA A 281 -5.76 -18.86 17.80
CA ALA A 281 -6.92 -19.55 18.35
C ALA A 281 -7.41 -20.72 17.48
N ARG A 282 -6.94 -20.84 16.22
CA ARG A 282 -7.25 -21.97 15.35
C ARG A 282 -6.69 -23.30 15.87
N PHE A 283 -5.57 -23.31 16.61
CA PHE A 283 -4.92 -24.54 17.09
C PHE A 283 -5.77 -25.34 18.10
N PRO A 284 -6.25 -24.77 19.22
CA PRO A 284 -7.14 -25.49 20.14
C PRO A 284 -8.59 -25.58 19.64
N LYS A 285 -9.02 -24.62 18.81
CA LYS A 285 -10.34 -24.36 18.20
C LYS A 285 -10.82 -22.95 18.54
N ARG A 286 -11.21 -22.19 17.52
CA ARG A 286 -11.73 -20.82 17.71
C ARG A 286 -13.03 -20.83 18.53
N PRO A 287 -13.18 -19.90 19.50
CA PRO A 287 -14.43 -19.78 20.24
C PRO A 287 -15.56 -19.26 19.34
N ALA A 288 -16.81 -19.54 19.70
CA ALA A 288 -17.96 -18.92 19.05
C ALA A 288 -18.01 -17.43 19.41
N LEU A 289 -18.51 -16.58 18.50
CA LEU A 289 -18.60 -15.13 18.72
C LEU A 289 -19.35 -14.79 20.03
N SER A 290 -20.41 -15.53 20.36
CA SER A 290 -21.21 -15.34 21.57
C SER A 290 -20.46 -15.61 22.88
N HIS A 291 -19.37 -16.37 22.84
CA HIS A 291 -18.54 -16.69 24.01
C HIS A 291 -17.39 -15.70 24.19
N MET A 292 -17.18 -14.78 23.25
CA MET A 292 -16.15 -13.75 23.36
C MET A 292 -16.63 -12.59 24.24
N PRO A 293 -15.73 -11.84 24.89
CA PRO A 293 -16.09 -10.61 25.58
C PRO A 293 -16.83 -9.63 24.64
N VAL A 294 -17.83 -8.92 25.17
CA VAL A 294 -18.68 -8.01 24.36
C VAL A 294 -17.86 -6.97 23.59
N GLY A 295 -16.80 -6.43 24.20
CA GLY A 295 -15.88 -5.51 23.53
C GLY A 295 -15.23 -6.13 22.28
N MET A 296 -14.76 -7.38 22.38
CA MET A 296 -14.18 -8.09 21.23
C MET A 296 -15.21 -8.40 20.14
N GLN A 297 -16.46 -8.72 20.52
CA GLN A 297 -17.54 -8.91 19.55
C GLN A 297 -17.81 -7.62 18.76
N ARG A 298 -17.77 -6.48 19.44
CA ARG A 298 -17.92 -5.14 18.84
C ARG A 298 -16.73 -4.80 17.96
N ASP A 299 -15.52 -5.08 18.40
CA ASP A 299 -14.30 -4.89 17.60
C ASP A 299 -14.37 -5.70 16.29
N ILE A 300 -14.77 -6.98 16.37
CA ILE A 300 -14.95 -7.84 15.19
C ILE A 300 -15.96 -7.24 14.21
N LYS A 301 -17.09 -6.73 14.71
CA LYS A 301 -18.10 -6.09 13.89
C LYS A 301 -17.60 -4.79 13.26
N GLU A 302 -16.93 -3.94 14.03
CA GLU A 302 -16.45 -2.63 13.60
C GLU A 302 -15.29 -2.72 12.60
N PHE A 303 -14.40 -3.68 12.78
CA PHE A 303 -13.18 -3.80 11.98
C PHE A 303 -13.33 -4.69 10.76
N PHE A 304 -14.12 -5.77 10.84
CA PHE A 304 -14.22 -6.78 9.80
C PHE A 304 -15.64 -6.91 9.21
N GLY A 305 -16.63 -6.21 9.78
CA GLY A 305 -18.04 -6.33 9.39
C GLY A 305 -18.73 -7.62 9.87
N GLY A 306 -17.97 -8.63 10.29
CA GLY A 306 -18.52 -9.88 10.83
C GLY A 306 -17.45 -10.92 11.19
N TYR A 307 -17.85 -11.92 11.97
CA TYR A 307 -16.92 -12.92 12.51
C TYR A 307 -16.26 -13.79 11.45
N LYS A 308 -17.00 -14.13 10.39
CA LYS A 308 -16.46 -14.90 9.27
C LYS A 308 -15.32 -14.15 8.58
N ALA A 309 -15.52 -12.88 8.23
CA ALA A 309 -14.48 -12.06 7.60
C ALA A 309 -13.24 -11.91 8.49
N ALA A 310 -13.42 -11.76 9.81
CA ALA A 310 -12.31 -11.74 10.77
C ALA A 310 -11.53 -13.07 10.77
N CYS A 311 -12.25 -14.21 10.74
CA CYS A 311 -11.64 -15.54 10.65
C CYS A 311 -10.90 -15.76 9.33
N ASP A 312 -11.50 -15.36 8.20
CA ASP A 312 -10.91 -15.49 6.87
C ASP A 312 -9.62 -14.64 6.76
N SER A 313 -9.64 -13.41 7.30
CA SER A 313 -8.47 -12.52 7.37
C SER A 313 -7.36 -13.08 8.27
N ALA A 314 -7.72 -13.71 9.39
CA ALA A 314 -6.77 -14.37 10.28
C ALA A 314 -6.19 -15.67 9.67
N ASP A 315 -6.98 -16.40 8.87
CA ASP A 315 -6.52 -17.57 8.15
C ASP A 315 -5.50 -17.21 7.07
N ALA A 316 -5.76 -16.15 6.31
CA ALA A 316 -4.79 -15.61 5.35
C ALA A 316 -3.45 -15.28 6.03
N LEU A 317 -3.49 -14.57 7.16
CA LEU A 317 -2.29 -14.24 7.95
C LEU A 317 -1.55 -15.50 8.45
N LEU A 318 -2.28 -16.54 8.85
CA LEU A 318 -1.70 -17.80 9.28
C LEU A 318 -1.00 -18.55 8.13
N PHE A 319 -1.59 -18.52 6.92
CA PHE A 319 -0.96 -19.11 5.74
C PHE A 319 0.31 -18.33 5.32
N GLU A 320 0.25 -16.99 5.33
CA GLU A 320 1.41 -16.12 5.08
C GLU A 320 2.58 -16.45 6.03
N ALA A 321 2.29 -16.74 7.30
CA ALA A 321 3.32 -17.13 8.27
C ALA A 321 4.02 -18.47 7.93
N GLY A 322 3.42 -19.30 7.08
CA GLY A 322 4.02 -20.52 6.54
C GLY A 322 4.98 -20.29 5.36
N GLU A 323 4.96 -19.10 4.76
CA GLU A 323 5.72 -18.74 3.57
C GLU A 323 7.03 -18.05 3.94
N SER A 324 8.16 -18.66 3.58
CA SER A 324 9.48 -18.11 3.93
C SER A 324 9.78 -16.74 3.31
N GLU A 325 9.19 -16.45 2.15
CA GLU A 325 9.35 -15.15 1.48
C GLU A 325 8.65 -14.03 2.25
N MET A 326 7.46 -14.30 2.79
CA MET A 326 6.73 -13.37 3.64
C MET A 326 7.44 -13.14 4.96
N ILE A 327 7.97 -14.21 5.59
CA ILE A 327 8.78 -14.10 6.80
C ILE A 327 10.05 -13.28 6.55
N ASP A 328 10.76 -13.55 5.45
CA ASP A 328 11.95 -12.79 5.08
C ASP A 328 11.65 -11.30 4.86
N ALA A 329 10.63 -11.00 4.06
CA ALA A 329 10.24 -9.63 3.76
C ALA A 329 9.84 -8.86 5.03
N ALA A 330 9.09 -9.51 5.94
CA ALA A 330 8.75 -8.92 7.23
C ALA A 330 9.97 -8.74 8.15
N CYS A 331 10.93 -9.66 8.14
CA CYS A 331 12.19 -9.49 8.89
C CYS A 331 13.04 -8.34 8.35
N GLN A 332 13.00 -8.08 7.05
CA GLN A 332 13.73 -6.97 6.42
C GLN A 332 13.09 -5.61 6.72
N ARG A 333 11.75 -5.55 6.81
CA ARG A 333 11.01 -4.33 7.17
C ARG A 333 10.94 -4.05 8.67
N ALA A 334 11.25 -5.04 9.50
CA ALA A 334 11.17 -4.92 10.93
C ALA A 334 12.03 -3.76 11.44
N THR A 335 11.38 -2.78 12.07
CA THR A 335 12.04 -1.65 12.75
C THR A 335 12.75 -2.08 14.03
N LEU A 336 12.39 -3.26 14.54
CA LEU A 336 12.89 -3.85 15.77
C LEU A 336 13.48 -5.23 15.51
N GLY A 337 14.65 -5.48 16.09
CA GLY A 337 15.41 -6.71 16.01
C GLY A 337 16.80 -6.52 15.37
N ARG A 338 17.77 -7.28 15.85
CA ARG A 338 19.09 -7.42 15.23
C ARG A 338 18.99 -8.37 14.05
N LEU A 339 18.79 -7.81 12.86
CA LEU A 339 18.79 -8.57 11.60
C LEU A 339 20.20 -9.03 11.25
N THR A 340 20.32 -10.30 10.88
CA THR A 340 21.54 -10.91 10.36
C THR A 340 21.27 -11.61 9.03
N THR A 341 22.27 -12.23 8.41
CA THR A 341 22.17 -12.85 7.09
C THR A 341 21.00 -13.84 6.98
N ASN A 342 20.70 -14.57 8.06
CA ASN A 342 19.73 -15.67 8.04
C ASN A 342 18.63 -15.59 9.10
N ALA A 343 18.66 -14.59 10.00
CA ALA A 343 17.69 -14.51 11.08
C ALA A 343 17.49 -13.09 11.61
N LEU A 344 16.34 -12.87 12.24
CA LEU A 344 16.06 -11.72 13.08
C LEU A 344 16.15 -12.15 14.55
N TYR A 345 16.92 -11.43 15.36
CA TYR A 345 17.04 -11.66 16.80
C TYR A 345 16.39 -10.51 17.57
N LEU A 346 15.55 -10.84 18.54
CA LEU A 346 14.89 -9.85 19.38
C LEU A 346 14.72 -10.38 20.80
N HIS A 347 14.62 -9.48 21.76
CA HIS A 347 14.23 -9.83 23.11
C HIS A 347 12.76 -10.27 23.13
N ARG A 348 12.39 -11.22 23.99
CA ARG A 348 11.00 -11.73 24.04
C ARG A 348 9.96 -10.65 24.34
N SER A 349 10.34 -9.59 25.06
CA SER A 349 9.46 -8.46 25.37
C SER A 349 9.10 -7.63 24.14
N ALA A 350 9.87 -7.73 23.06
CA ALA A 350 9.72 -6.96 21.84
C ALA A 350 8.87 -7.67 20.77
N VAL A 351 8.41 -8.91 21.03
CA VAL A 351 7.68 -9.71 20.02
C VAL A 351 6.36 -9.04 19.62
N SER A 352 5.65 -8.40 20.55
CA SER A 352 4.38 -7.70 20.29
C SER A 352 4.51 -6.55 19.29
N SER A 353 5.70 -5.96 19.18
CA SER A 353 6.00 -4.83 18.28
C SER A 353 6.39 -5.26 16.86
N LEU A 354 6.47 -6.57 16.60
CA LEU A 354 6.74 -7.07 15.24
C LEU A 354 5.50 -7.01 14.34
N GLU A 355 5.74 -7.08 13.03
CA GLU A 355 4.66 -7.26 12.05
C GLU A 355 3.80 -8.49 12.39
N PRO A 356 2.49 -8.47 12.07
CA PRO A 356 1.55 -9.50 12.50
C PRO A 356 1.94 -10.90 12.03
N VAL A 357 2.53 -11.02 10.84
CA VAL A 357 2.99 -12.30 10.28
C VAL A 357 4.12 -12.92 11.10
N LEU A 358 5.04 -12.12 11.64
CA LEU A 358 6.12 -12.59 12.50
C LEU A 358 5.60 -12.95 13.90
N ARG A 359 4.61 -12.22 14.40
CA ARG A 359 3.90 -12.55 15.66
C ARG A 359 3.16 -13.87 15.56
N VAL A 360 2.48 -14.12 14.43
CA VAL A 360 1.86 -15.44 14.18
C VAL A 360 2.92 -16.52 14.03
N PHE A 361 4.02 -16.26 13.32
CA PHE A 361 5.10 -17.23 13.15
C PHE A 361 5.74 -17.65 14.48
N GLU A 362 6.02 -16.70 15.38
CA GLU A 362 6.47 -16.96 16.75
C GLU A 362 5.38 -17.66 17.57
N GLY A 363 4.15 -17.13 17.53
CA GLY A 363 3.01 -17.67 18.26
C GLY A 363 2.64 -19.11 17.88
N CYS A 364 2.88 -19.53 16.64
CA CYS A 364 2.73 -20.93 16.21
C CYS A 364 3.70 -21.86 16.97
N ALA A 365 4.92 -21.39 17.24
CA ALA A 365 5.87 -22.14 18.03
C ALA A 365 5.51 -22.14 19.52
N GLN A 366 5.09 -21.00 20.04
CA GLN A 366 4.63 -20.89 21.44
C GLN A 366 3.38 -21.73 21.69
N ALA A 367 2.44 -21.80 20.74
CA ALA A 367 1.26 -22.66 20.82
C ALA A 367 1.63 -24.16 20.91
N TYR A 368 2.78 -24.55 20.35
CA TYR A 368 3.27 -25.93 20.41
C TYR A 368 4.14 -26.21 21.65
N LEU A 369 5.03 -25.29 22.02
CA LEU A 369 6.02 -25.49 23.09
C LEU A 369 5.52 -25.03 24.47
N GLY A 370 4.57 -24.11 24.52
CA GLY A 370 4.29 -23.31 25.71
C GLY A 370 5.33 -22.23 25.93
N ASP A 371 5.39 -21.70 27.16
CA ASP A 371 6.45 -20.79 27.57
C ASP A 371 7.77 -21.55 27.73
N VAL A 372 8.85 -20.94 27.24
CA VAL A 372 10.18 -21.51 27.31
C VAL A 372 10.93 -20.80 28.42
N ASP A 373 11.00 -21.45 29.58
CA ASP A 373 11.69 -20.93 30.76
C ASP A 373 13.15 -20.55 30.43
N ASP A 374 13.63 -19.47 31.06
CA ASP A 374 14.96 -18.86 30.91
C ASP A 374 15.32 -18.30 29.52
N ALA A 375 14.50 -18.52 28.48
CA ALA A 375 14.73 -17.92 27.19
C ALA A 375 14.25 -16.46 27.18
N ASN A 376 15.18 -15.54 26.96
CA ASN A 376 14.93 -14.10 26.89
C ASN A 376 15.14 -13.53 25.48
N VAL A 377 15.72 -14.29 24.56
CA VAL A 377 15.91 -13.87 23.15
C VAL A 377 15.26 -14.87 22.21
N VAL A 378 14.49 -14.35 21.24
CA VAL A 378 13.86 -15.09 20.16
C VAL A 378 14.66 -14.88 18.88
N LYS A 379 14.91 -15.97 18.15
CA LYS A 379 15.56 -16.00 16.85
C LYS A 379 14.59 -16.53 15.80
N LEU A 380 14.11 -15.64 14.93
CA LEU A 380 13.26 -15.99 13.80
C LEU A 380 14.15 -16.31 12.59
N HIS A 381 14.13 -17.54 12.08
CA HIS A 381 14.93 -17.91 10.90
C HIS A 381 14.18 -17.52 9.63
N ARG A 382 14.81 -16.67 8.80
CA ARG A 382 14.19 -16.03 7.63
C ARG A 382 13.72 -17.04 6.58
N PHE A 383 14.47 -18.12 6.36
CA PHE A 383 14.27 -19.00 5.20
C PHE A 383 13.84 -20.43 5.54
N SER A 384 14.11 -20.90 6.76
CA SER A 384 14.02 -22.34 7.05
C SER A 384 12.71 -22.79 7.72
N GLY A 385 11.79 -21.88 8.05
CA GLY A 385 10.60 -22.20 8.83
C GLY A 385 10.96 -22.73 10.24
N LYS A 386 12.02 -22.16 10.83
CA LYS A 386 12.53 -22.53 12.14
C LYS A 386 12.50 -21.33 13.05
N ILE A 387 12.33 -21.60 14.33
CA ILE A 387 12.48 -20.61 15.39
C ILE A 387 13.47 -21.13 16.42
N SER A 388 14.14 -20.23 17.14
CA SER A 388 14.94 -20.63 18.28
C SER A 388 14.77 -19.69 19.46
N TYR A 389 14.57 -20.27 20.64
CA TYR A 389 14.53 -19.59 21.91
C TYR A 389 15.90 -19.72 22.59
N LEU A 390 16.51 -18.59 22.92
CA LEU A 390 17.88 -18.52 23.41
C LEU A 390 17.87 -18.04 24.87
N ALA A 391 18.52 -18.81 25.74
CA ALA A 391 18.80 -18.39 27.11
C ALA A 391 20.11 -17.61 27.15
N VAL A 392 20.02 -16.32 27.45
CA VAL A 392 21.14 -15.39 27.45
C VAL A 392 21.20 -14.69 28.81
N PRO A 393 21.76 -15.36 29.83
CA PRO A 393 21.77 -14.82 31.19
C PRO A 393 22.63 -13.57 31.28
N ARG A 394 22.27 -12.68 32.22
CA ARG A 394 22.91 -11.37 32.41
C ARG A 394 22.89 -10.54 31.12
N PHE A 395 21.75 -10.59 30.41
CA PHE A 395 21.53 -9.83 29.19
C PHE A 395 21.84 -8.36 29.40
N ASP A 396 21.42 -7.72 30.50
CA ASP A 396 21.66 -6.28 30.69
C ASP A 396 23.05 -5.91 31.22
N GLU A 397 23.69 -6.82 31.96
CA GLU A 397 24.95 -6.54 32.66
C GLU A 397 26.16 -6.67 31.74
N ILE A 398 26.15 -7.68 30.86
CA ILE A 398 27.28 -7.99 29.99
C ILE A 398 27.04 -7.33 28.62
N PRO A 399 28.01 -6.57 28.08
CA PRO A 399 27.86 -5.94 26.77
C PRO A 399 27.65 -6.96 25.64
N HIS A 400 28.42 -8.05 25.67
CA HIS A 400 28.32 -9.17 24.74
C HIS A 400 28.00 -10.48 25.49
N PRO A 401 26.76 -10.68 25.93
CA PRO A 401 26.40 -11.86 26.69
C PRO A 401 26.44 -13.12 25.79
N PRO A 402 26.99 -14.25 26.28
CA PRO A 402 27.05 -15.48 25.51
C PRO A 402 25.70 -16.22 25.53
N VAL A 403 25.34 -16.86 24.41
CA VAL A 403 24.21 -17.79 24.37
C VAL A 403 24.56 -19.05 25.18
N ARG A 404 23.76 -19.37 26.20
CA ARG A 404 23.98 -20.52 27.09
C ARG A 404 23.13 -21.73 26.74
N ARG A 405 21.94 -21.52 26.23
CA ARG A 405 21.06 -22.60 25.78
C ARG A 405 20.29 -22.17 24.55
N THR A 406 20.06 -23.11 23.64
CA THR A 406 19.24 -22.92 22.45
C THR A 406 18.17 -24.01 22.41
N ILE A 407 16.91 -23.62 22.35
CA ILE A 407 15.80 -24.51 22.03
C ILE A 407 15.33 -24.14 20.63
N LYS A 408 15.50 -25.05 19.67
CA LYS A 408 15.18 -24.82 18.25
C LYS A 408 14.03 -25.71 17.83
N LEU A 409 12.97 -25.10 17.34
CA LEU A 409 11.82 -25.79 16.77
C LEU A 409 11.78 -25.58 15.25
N SER A 410 11.59 -26.68 14.53
CA SER A 410 11.26 -26.67 13.10
C SER A 410 9.75 -26.80 12.94
N LEU A 411 9.07 -25.73 12.53
CA LEU A 411 7.60 -25.73 12.42
C LEU A 411 7.10 -26.66 11.31
N ARG A 412 7.93 -26.96 10.30
CA ARG A 412 7.56 -27.85 9.18
C ARG A 412 7.35 -29.31 9.57
N ASN A 413 8.10 -29.80 10.56
CA ASN A 413 8.10 -31.21 10.97
C ASN A 413 8.06 -31.40 12.49
N LEU A 414 7.87 -30.30 13.23
CA LEU A 414 7.83 -30.24 14.69
C LEU A 414 9.08 -30.83 15.37
N PHE A 415 10.20 -30.92 14.65
CA PHE A 415 11.45 -31.39 15.22
C PHE A 415 12.00 -30.36 16.22
N LEU A 416 12.13 -30.77 17.47
CA LEU A 416 12.66 -29.98 18.57
C LEU A 416 14.10 -30.39 18.87
N GLN A 417 14.99 -29.41 18.96
CA GLN A 417 16.39 -29.59 19.32
C GLN A 417 16.76 -28.70 20.50
N CYS A 418 17.22 -29.30 21.59
CA CYS A 418 17.76 -28.60 22.75
C CYS A 418 19.28 -28.70 22.73
N ILE A 419 19.97 -27.55 22.80
CA ILE A 419 21.43 -27.48 22.78
C ILE A 419 21.88 -26.69 24.00
N ASP A 420 22.67 -27.32 24.85
CA ASP A 420 23.37 -26.67 25.96
C ASP A 420 24.75 -26.19 25.48
N HIS A 421 25.02 -24.90 25.70
CA HIS A 421 26.28 -24.24 25.34
C HIS A 421 27.07 -23.84 26.59
N THR A 422 26.70 -24.30 27.79
CA THR A 422 27.35 -23.93 29.05
C THR A 422 28.84 -24.27 29.05
N GLU A 423 29.22 -25.43 28.50
CA GLU A 423 30.61 -25.86 28.36
C GLU A 423 31.30 -25.36 27.08
N ASN A 424 30.57 -24.68 26.19
CA ASN A 424 31.15 -24.16 24.95
C ASN A 424 32.11 -23.00 25.27
N LYS A 425 33.40 -23.22 25.02
CA LYS A 425 34.46 -22.22 25.20
C LYS A 425 34.44 -21.11 24.13
N ASN A 426 33.69 -21.28 23.06
CA ASN A 426 33.54 -20.34 21.96
C ASN A 426 32.06 -20.10 21.62
N PRO A 427 31.25 -19.57 22.57
CA PRO A 427 29.83 -19.34 22.34
C PRO A 427 29.60 -18.18 21.37
N LEU A 428 28.42 -18.18 20.74
CA LEU A 428 27.94 -17.00 20.02
C LEU A 428 27.68 -15.87 21.02
N LEU A 429 28.17 -14.67 20.72
CA LEU A 429 27.96 -13.48 21.53
C LEU A 429 26.88 -12.61 20.89
N LEU A 430 25.97 -12.08 21.71
CA LEU A 430 25.05 -11.05 21.23
C LEU A 430 25.78 -9.71 21.08
N ASP A 431 25.52 -9.02 19.99
CA ASP A 431 25.94 -7.64 19.72
C ASP A 431 24.71 -6.74 19.57
N ARG A 432 24.93 -5.42 19.45
CA ARG A 432 23.90 -4.44 19.05
C ARG A 432 22.54 -4.62 19.74
N LYS A 433 22.58 -4.86 21.05
CA LYS A 433 21.38 -5.21 21.83
C LYS A 433 20.35 -4.09 21.85
N GLU A 434 20.74 -2.85 21.60
CA GLU A 434 19.81 -1.72 21.42
C GLU A 434 18.80 -1.96 20.30
N LYS A 435 19.15 -2.78 19.30
CA LYS A 435 18.23 -3.16 18.23
C LYS A 435 17.26 -4.25 18.65
N MET A 436 17.52 -4.99 19.74
CA MET A 436 16.70 -6.14 20.15
C MET A 436 15.58 -5.79 21.13
N ILE A 437 15.50 -4.54 21.59
CA ILE A 437 14.61 -4.06 22.68
C ILE A 437 13.92 -2.76 22.28
N GLU A 438 12.73 -2.52 22.84
CA GLU A 438 11.92 -1.34 22.56
C GLU A 438 12.56 -0.03 23.06
N ALA A 439 12.07 1.09 22.52
CA ALA A 439 12.61 2.42 22.75
C ALA A 439 12.59 2.84 24.23
N ASP A 440 11.60 2.38 24.98
CA ASP A 440 11.38 2.68 26.40
C ASP A 440 12.19 1.79 27.36
N HIS A 441 12.95 0.81 26.84
CA HIS A 441 13.71 -0.10 27.68
C HIS A 441 14.83 0.64 28.45
N PRO A 442 14.92 0.51 29.79
CA PRO A 442 15.79 1.35 30.63
C PRO A 442 17.29 1.32 30.27
N TRP A 443 17.74 0.23 29.64
CA TRP A 443 19.14 0.02 29.26
C TRP A 443 19.45 0.32 27.79
N ARG A 444 18.45 0.66 26.96
CA ARG A 444 18.63 0.87 25.51
C ARG A 444 19.68 1.93 25.22
N ASP A 445 19.59 3.10 25.83
CA ASP A 445 20.55 4.20 25.64
C ASP A 445 21.97 3.83 26.05
N ARG A 446 22.12 2.94 27.05
CA ARG A 446 23.43 2.44 27.45
C ARG A 446 24.00 1.52 26.37
N PHE A 447 23.18 0.63 25.81
CA PHE A 447 23.59 -0.27 24.72
C PHE A 447 23.94 0.53 23.46
N ALA A 448 23.09 1.47 23.05
CA ALA A 448 23.30 2.31 21.88
C ALA A 448 24.61 3.11 21.98
N ARG A 449 24.87 3.75 23.12
CA ARG A 449 26.14 4.47 23.37
C ARG A 449 27.37 3.55 23.33
N PHE A 450 27.23 2.28 23.68
CA PHE A 450 28.31 1.32 23.60
C PHE A 450 28.54 0.86 22.17
N THR A 451 27.47 0.54 21.43
CA THR A 451 27.53 0.24 19.99
C THR A 451 28.19 1.37 19.19
N VAL A 452 27.90 2.63 19.51
CA VAL A 452 28.57 3.79 18.89
C VAL A 452 30.09 3.78 19.18
N GLN A 453 30.51 3.46 20.40
CA GLN A 453 31.95 3.34 20.70
C GLN A 453 32.59 2.24 19.84
N GLU A 454 31.92 1.09 19.71
CA GLU A 454 32.42 -0.03 18.91
C GLU A 454 32.56 0.32 17.43
N ALA A 455 31.57 1.02 16.88
CA ALA A 455 31.60 1.52 15.51
C ALA A 455 32.74 2.54 15.30
N GLN A 456 32.92 3.50 16.22
CA GLN A 456 34.02 4.48 16.15
C GLN A 456 35.41 3.83 16.16
N HIS A 457 35.52 2.65 16.79
CA HIS A 457 36.74 1.87 16.86
C HIS A 457 36.90 0.86 15.70
N GLY A 458 35.98 0.83 14.73
CA GLY A 458 35.99 -0.09 13.59
C GLY A 458 35.72 -1.54 13.96
N LEU A 459 35.17 -1.81 15.16
CA LEU A 459 34.92 -3.18 15.65
C LEU A 459 33.69 -3.83 15.01
N LEU A 460 32.83 -3.04 14.37
CA LEU A 460 31.61 -3.50 13.72
C LEU A 460 31.68 -3.44 12.18
N GLU A 461 32.77 -2.91 11.62
CA GLU A 461 32.99 -2.85 10.17
C GLU A 461 32.94 -4.27 9.58
N ASP A 462 32.27 -4.40 8.44
CA ASP A 462 32.05 -5.65 7.68
C ASP A 462 31.35 -6.78 8.46
N LEU A 463 30.70 -6.49 9.60
CA LEU A 463 29.93 -7.49 10.36
C LEU A 463 28.43 -7.42 10.07
N VAL A 464 28.00 -8.32 9.18
CA VAL A 464 26.57 -8.62 9.02
C VAL A 464 26.07 -9.57 10.12
N ASP A 465 26.89 -10.55 10.51
CA ASP A 465 26.52 -11.58 11.50
C ASP A 465 27.27 -11.42 12.83
N MET A 466 26.60 -11.82 13.91
CA MET A 466 27.16 -11.90 15.27
C MET A 466 28.37 -12.84 15.33
N GLN A 467 29.31 -12.50 16.21
CA GLN A 467 30.60 -13.18 16.31
C GLN A 467 30.64 -14.23 17.41
N LEU A 468 31.44 -15.27 17.18
CA LEU A 468 31.84 -16.20 18.24
C LEU A 468 32.83 -15.53 19.19
N ALA A 469 32.85 -15.96 20.44
CA ALA A 469 33.64 -15.32 21.49
C ALA A 469 35.13 -15.19 21.13
N LEU A 470 35.77 -16.24 20.62
CA LEU A 470 37.18 -16.22 20.24
C LEU A 470 37.46 -15.18 19.14
N ASN A 471 36.60 -15.09 18.12
CA ASN A 471 36.74 -14.11 17.04
C ASN A 471 36.62 -12.68 17.59
N TRP A 472 35.66 -12.45 18.47
CA TRP A 472 35.48 -11.15 19.11
C TRP A 472 36.67 -10.74 19.98
N HIS A 473 37.22 -11.68 20.76
CA HIS A 473 38.42 -11.45 21.56
C HIS A 473 39.66 -11.16 20.69
N MET A 474 39.82 -11.86 19.56
CA MET A 474 40.89 -11.57 18.61
C MET A 474 40.76 -10.17 18.03
N ARG A 475 39.55 -9.77 17.61
CA ARG A 475 39.30 -8.43 17.06
C ARG A 475 39.61 -7.32 18.07
N LEU A 476 39.18 -7.48 19.33
CA LEU A 476 39.54 -6.56 20.40
C LEU A 476 41.06 -6.51 20.63
N LYS A 477 41.74 -7.65 20.58
CA LYS A 477 43.19 -7.73 20.75
C LYS A 477 43.94 -7.02 19.62
N GLU A 478 43.54 -7.25 18.37
CA GLU A 478 44.11 -6.60 17.17
C GLU A 478 43.89 -5.09 17.16
N ALA A 479 42.72 -4.64 17.64
CA ALA A 479 42.44 -3.22 17.84
C ALA A 479 43.18 -2.62 19.05
N GLY A 480 43.83 -3.44 19.88
CA GLY A 480 44.51 -3.01 21.10
C GLY A 480 43.54 -2.52 22.19
N LEU A 481 42.32 -3.05 22.20
CA LEU A 481 41.23 -2.65 23.08
C LEU A 481 40.87 -3.75 24.10
N MET A 482 40.17 -3.33 25.15
CA MET A 482 39.51 -4.18 26.13
C MET A 482 38.19 -3.57 26.57
N ILE A 483 37.26 -4.42 27.02
CA ILE A 483 35.95 -4.01 27.52
C ILE A 483 35.97 -4.01 29.04
N ARG A 484 35.50 -2.93 29.68
CA ARG A 484 35.25 -2.87 31.13
C ARG A 484 33.85 -2.32 31.38
N GLY A 485 32.90 -3.22 31.64
CA GLY A 485 31.47 -2.87 31.59
C GLY A 485 31.12 -2.33 30.20
N TYR A 486 30.30 -1.29 30.12
CA TYR A 486 29.91 -0.62 28.85
C TYR A 486 30.91 0.46 28.39
N ARG A 487 32.21 0.18 28.50
CA ARG A 487 33.27 1.09 28.06
C ARG A 487 34.37 0.33 27.32
N LEU A 488 34.79 0.86 26.18
CA LEU A 488 36.00 0.44 25.49
C LEU A 488 37.20 1.23 26.00
N LEU A 489 38.28 0.53 26.30
CA LEU A 489 39.53 1.09 26.79
C LEU A 489 40.69 0.55 25.97
N TYR A 490 41.69 1.38 25.69
CA TYR A 490 42.96 0.91 25.15
C TYR A 490 43.68 0.06 26.21
N ARG A 491 44.28 -1.04 25.75
CA ARG A 491 45.18 -1.85 26.59
C ARG A 491 46.42 -1.03 26.93
N GLU A 492 47.02 -1.36 28.06
CA GLU A 492 48.25 -0.72 28.51
C GLU A 492 49.35 -0.85 27.44
N GLY A 493 50.06 0.24 27.17
CA GLY A 493 51.10 0.31 26.13
C GLY A 493 50.60 0.51 24.70
N VAL A 494 49.29 0.54 24.43
CA VAL A 494 48.76 0.81 23.08
C VAL A 494 48.55 2.32 22.86
N ALA A 495 49.09 2.86 21.77
CA ALA A 495 48.88 4.25 21.37
C ALA A 495 47.40 4.53 21.03
N ARG A 496 46.87 5.63 21.55
CA ARG A 496 45.47 6.03 21.31
C ARG A 496 45.31 6.51 19.87
N LYS A 497 44.28 6.02 19.18
CA LYS A 497 43.92 6.49 17.84
C LYS A 497 42.96 7.68 17.97
N ARG A 498 43.05 8.63 17.04
CA ARG A 498 42.04 9.69 16.89
C ARG A 498 40.76 9.07 16.35
N LEU A 499 39.66 9.20 17.09
CA LEU A 499 38.38 8.61 16.71
C LEU A 499 37.57 9.55 15.82
N PRO A 500 36.80 9.01 14.86
CA PRO A 500 35.82 9.78 14.10
C PRO A 500 34.72 10.35 15.02
N PRO A 501 34.07 11.48 14.66
CA PRO A 501 33.01 12.07 15.46
C PRO A 501 31.80 11.13 15.60
N LYS A 502 31.13 11.16 16.75
CA LYS A 502 29.99 10.28 17.08
C LYS A 502 28.79 10.46 16.13
N THR A 503 28.61 11.66 15.58
CA THR A 503 27.52 12.01 14.68
C THR A 503 27.51 11.19 13.39
N LEU A 504 28.64 10.59 13.00
CA LEU A 504 28.74 9.72 11.83
C LEU A 504 28.11 8.32 12.02
N PHE A 505 27.73 7.97 13.25
CA PHE A 505 27.30 6.60 13.60
C PHE A 505 25.93 6.55 14.29
N VAL A 506 25.18 7.66 14.30
CA VAL A 506 23.79 7.70 14.76
C VAL A 506 22.91 7.32 13.57
N ASP A 507 22.16 6.21 13.68
CA ASP A 507 21.14 5.83 12.68
C ASP A 507 20.12 6.98 12.58
N GLU A 508 19.88 7.52 11.37
CA GLU A 508 18.95 8.64 11.10
C GLU A 508 17.48 8.34 11.47
N SER A 509 17.18 7.13 11.96
CA SER A 509 15.84 6.72 12.37
C SER A 509 15.40 7.25 13.75
N ASP A 510 16.27 7.90 14.53
CA ASP A 510 15.95 8.44 15.87
C ASP A 510 15.72 9.97 15.88
N SER A 511 15.66 10.65 14.72
CA SER A 511 15.39 12.11 14.62
C SER A 511 13.99 12.45 14.11
N SER A 512 12.96 11.75 14.59
CA SER A 512 11.56 12.17 14.42
C SER A 512 11.05 13.00 15.60
N GLU A 513 11.79 14.05 15.95
CA GLU A 513 11.20 15.22 16.62
C GLU A 513 11.57 16.49 15.83
N CYS A 514 10.55 17.00 15.13
CA CYS A 514 10.27 18.40 14.84
C CYS A 514 11.44 19.31 14.38
N THR A 515 11.65 19.41 13.07
CA THR A 515 11.92 20.70 12.38
C THR A 515 11.59 20.57 10.90
N LEU A 516 10.52 21.23 10.46
CA LEU A 516 10.20 21.42 9.05
C LEU A 516 10.97 22.62 8.52
N GLU A 517 12.10 22.38 7.85
CA GLU A 517 12.65 23.33 6.89
C GLU A 517 12.79 22.62 5.54
N GLN A 518 11.98 23.06 4.59
CA GLN A 518 12.00 22.63 3.19
C GLN A 518 13.04 23.47 2.45
N ASP A 519 14.07 22.82 1.92
CA ASP A 519 14.81 23.38 0.80
C ASP A 519 14.90 22.39 -0.38
N SER A 520 14.86 23.01 -1.55
CA SER A 520 14.55 22.49 -2.88
C SER A 520 15.74 21.95 -3.65
N VAL A 521 15.57 20.83 -4.37
CA VAL A 521 16.33 20.45 -5.60
C VAL A 521 15.45 19.46 -6.39
N SER A 522 14.68 19.89 -7.40
CA SER A 522 14.94 19.85 -8.85
C SER A 522 15.31 18.48 -9.46
N ASP A 523 14.41 18.02 -10.33
CA ASP A 523 14.56 17.24 -11.57
C ASP A 523 15.21 15.86 -11.53
N LEU A 524 14.40 14.83 -11.85
CA LEU A 524 14.68 13.91 -12.96
C LEU A 524 13.42 13.08 -13.31
N GLU A 525 13.26 12.88 -14.60
CA GLU A 525 12.06 12.50 -15.35
C GLU A 525 11.62 11.03 -15.15
N PHE A 526 10.31 10.79 -15.10
CA PHE A 526 9.71 9.49 -15.41
C PHE A 526 8.61 9.67 -16.45
N THR A 527 8.82 9.08 -17.61
CA THR A 527 7.93 9.05 -18.77
C THR A 527 6.73 8.13 -18.53
N THR A 528 5.52 8.69 -18.65
CA THR A 528 4.24 7.95 -18.82
C THR A 528 3.98 7.65 -20.30
N PRO A 529 3.17 6.62 -20.60
CA PRO A 529 2.16 6.76 -21.65
C PRO A 529 0.73 6.56 -21.10
N ARG A 530 -0.13 7.55 -21.41
CA ARG A 530 -1.59 7.47 -21.36
C ARG A 530 -2.15 6.89 -22.66
N ASP A 531 -3.45 6.62 -22.58
CA ASP A 531 -4.50 6.67 -23.62
C ASP A 531 -5.00 5.28 -24.07
N LEU A 532 -6.30 4.93 -24.11
CA LEU A 532 -7.66 5.52 -23.91
C LEU A 532 -8.64 4.31 -24.10
N PRO A 533 -10.00 4.41 -24.06
CA PRO A 533 -10.94 5.22 -23.28
C PRO A 533 -12.05 4.36 -22.61
N ALA A 534 -12.96 5.02 -21.89
CA ALA A 534 -14.20 4.47 -21.34
C ALA A 534 -15.45 4.95 -22.12
N ASN A 535 -16.50 4.11 -22.08
CA ASN A 535 -17.96 4.37 -22.12
C ASN A 535 -18.76 3.91 -23.36
N LEU A 536 -19.85 3.15 -23.07
CA LEU A 536 -21.26 3.22 -23.55
C LEU A 536 -21.90 1.81 -23.44
N ALA A 537 -22.76 1.53 -22.45
CA ALA A 537 -24.23 1.72 -22.39
C ALA A 537 -25.07 0.52 -22.93
N ILE A 538 -25.71 -0.19 -21.98
CA ILE A 538 -27.03 -0.91 -21.93
C ILE A 538 -27.80 -0.97 -23.28
N ASP A 539 -28.24 -2.10 -23.84
CA ASP A 539 -29.37 -2.97 -23.43
C ASP A 539 -29.55 -4.16 -24.43
N SER A 540 -30.46 -5.09 -24.09
CA SER A 540 -31.16 -6.12 -24.90
C SER A 540 -30.61 -7.56 -24.97
N ASP A 541 -31.31 -8.41 -24.22
CA ASP A 541 -31.63 -9.85 -24.29
C ASP A 541 -31.16 -10.69 -25.50
N GLU A 542 -30.57 -11.86 -25.18
CA GLU A 542 -30.96 -13.18 -25.74
C GLU A 542 -30.32 -14.31 -24.91
N GLU A 543 -31.16 -15.23 -24.41
CA GLU A 543 -30.75 -16.50 -23.80
C GLU A 543 -30.10 -17.39 -24.86
N ASP A 544 -28.92 -17.99 -24.58
CA ASP A 544 -28.70 -19.42 -24.84
C ASP A 544 -27.37 -19.96 -24.28
N ALA A 545 -27.48 -21.18 -23.75
CA ALA A 545 -26.47 -22.23 -23.61
C ALA A 545 -25.16 -21.96 -22.83
N ALA A 546 -25.14 -22.56 -21.64
CA ALA A 546 -23.98 -22.90 -20.84
C ALA A 546 -22.75 -23.40 -21.64
N ASP A 547 -21.58 -22.83 -21.36
CA ASP A 547 -20.29 -23.49 -21.60
C ASP A 547 -19.66 -23.85 -20.26
N LEU A 548 -19.84 -25.12 -19.89
CA LEU A 548 -19.17 -25.79 -18.78
C LEU A 548 -17.93 -26.50 -19.34
N ASP A 549 -16.85 -25.77 -19.62
CA ASP A 549 -15.54 -26.41 -19.76
C ASP A 549 -14.36 -25.47 -19.44
N SER A 550 -13.68 -25.75 -18.33
CA SER A 550 -12.23 -25.62 -18.19
C SER A 550 -11.84 -26.06 -16.78
N ARG A 551 -11.43 -27.32 -16.63
CA ARG A 551 -10.50 -27.65 -15.54
C ARG A 551 -9.17 -26.97 -15.89
N PRO A 552 -8.49 -26.29 -14.96
CA PRO A 552 -7.19 -25.70 -15.25
C PRO A 552 -6.21 -26.80 -15.66
N GLN A 553 -5.76 -26.80 -16.91
CA GLN A 553 -4.57 -27.56 -17.30
C GLN A 553 -3.41 -27.06 -16.45
N ALA A 554 -2.62 -27.97 -15.86
CA ALA A 554 -1.43 -27.58 -15.12
C ALA A 554 -0.47 -26.86 -16.07
N GLU A 555 -0.30 -25.54 -15.90
CA GLU A 555 0.64 -24.76 -16.69
C GLU A 555 2.05 -25.34 -16.57
N LEU A 556 2.66 -25.66 -17.71
CA LEU A 556 4.03 -26.15 -17.76
C LEU A 556 5.00 -25.02 -17.38
N PRO A 557 6.11 -25.33 -16.70
CA PRO A 557 7.13 -24.34 -16.39
C PRO A 557 7.73 -23.75 -17.66
N THR A 558 8.22 -22.51 -17.58
CA THR A 558 8.86 -21.81 -18.70
C THR A 558 10.38 -21.74 -18.52
N ARG A 559 11.11 -21.57 -19.64
CA ARG A 559 12.57 -21.37 -19.63
C ARG A 559 12.92 -20.02 -18.99
N SER A 560 14.17 -19.86 -18.56
CA SER A 560 14.71 -18.59 -18.07
C SER A 560 14.45 -17.49 -19.09
N ARG A 561 13.72 -16.45 -18.67
CA ARG A 561 13.49 -15.26 -19.50
C ARG A 561 14.79 -14.48 -19.73
N ARG A 562 15.71 -14.53 -18.78
CA ARG A 562 16.99 -13.80 -18.83
C ARG A 562 17.96 -14.37 -19.86
N PHE A 563 18.02 -15.70 -19.96
CA PHE A 563 19.00 -16.38 -20.81
C PHE A 563 18.36 -17.01 -22.05
N GLY A 564 17.04 -16.96 -22.21
CA GLY A 564 16.27 -17.60 -23.29
C GLY A 564 16.12 -19.12 -23.14
N ILE A 565 17.06 -19.74 -22.42
CA ILE A 565 17.18 -21.16 -22.14
C ILE A 565 17.62 -21.37 -20.69
N GLY A 566 17.25 -22.52 -20.12
CA GLY A 566 17.61 -22.90 -18.77
C GLY A 566 16.42 -23.01 -17.83
N LYS A 567 16.54 -23.94 -16.88
CA LYS A 567 15.58 -24.10 -15.79
C LYS A 567 15.99 -23.22 -14.61
N GLU A 568 15.09 -22.39 -14.12
CA GLU A 568 15.31 -21.56 -12.93
C GLU A 568 14.73 -22.22 -11.68
N ILE A 569 15.53 -22.30 -10.62
CA ILE A 569 15.10 -22.78 -9.31
C ILE A 569 15.75 -21.89 -8.24
N GLY A 570 14.97 -20.98 -7.65
CA GLY A 570 15.49 -19.92 -6.79
C GLY A 570 16.47 -19.01 -7.54
N TYR A 571 17.63 -18.72 -6.96
CA TYR A 571 18.69 -17.93 -7.61
C TYR A 571 19.57 -18.73 -8.59
N ALA A 572 19.24 -20.00 -8.85
CA ALA A 572 20.05 -20.86 -9.69
C ALA A 572 19.41 -21.09 -11.05
N VAL A 573 20.21 -20.94 -12.11
CA VAL A 573 19.85 -21.33 -13.48
C VAL A 573 20.63 -22.57 -13.88
N TYR A 574 19.97 -23.54 -14.50
CA TYR A 574 20.55 -24.80 -14.95
C TYR A 574 20.44 -24.89 -16.47
N ILE A 575 21.56 -25.07 -17.16
CA ILE A 575 21.64 -25.14 -18.63
C ILE A 575 22.49 -26.34 -19.03
N HIS A 576 22.18 -26.95 -20.17
CA HIS A 576 23.00 -28.00 -20.76
C HIS A 576 24.34 -27.43 -21.27
N ARG A 577 25.43 -28.20 -21.16
CA ARG A 577 26.80 -27.75 -21.51
C ARG A 577 26.93 -27.15 -22.91
N GLN A 578 26.13 -27.59 -23.88
CA GLN A 578 26.15 -27.06 -25.25
C GLN A 578 25.76 -25.57 -25.31
N TYR A 579 25.05 -25.08 -24.32
CA TYR A 579 24.57 -23.71 -24.27
C TYR A 579 25.13 -22.92 -23.06
N GLU A 580 26.21 -23.41 -22.44
CA GLU A 580 26.78 -22.78 -21.24
C GLU A 580 27.31 -21.37 -21.49
N ASP A 581 27.64 -21.03 -22.74
CA ASP A 581 28.06 -19.68 -23.16
C ASP A 581 26.99 -18.62 -22.88
N ALA A 582 25.70 -19.01 -22.85
CA ALA A 582 24.61 -18.11 -22.49
C ALA A 582 24.72 -17.59 -21.04
N LEU A 583 25.46 -18.28 -20.16
CA LEU A 583 25.68 -17.88 -18.76
C LEU A 583 26.84 -16.88 -18.59
N GLY A 584 27.58 -16.59 -19.66
CA GLY A 584 28.58 -15.53 -19.72
C GLY A 584 29.87 -15.78 -18.91
N ALA A 585 30.61 -14.70 -18.66
CA ALA A 585 31.99 -14.71 -18.18
C ALA A 585 32.21 -15.46 -16.84
N THR A 586 31.19 -15.51 -15.96
CA THR A 586 31.28 -16.21 -14.67
C THR A 586 31.50 -17.71 -14.85
N VAL A 587 30.82 -18.33 -15.82
CA VAL A 587 30.99 -19.76 -16.12
C VAL A 587 32.31 -20.02 -16.81
N GLU A 588 32.71 -19.19 -17.77
CA GLU A 588 34.01 -19.29 -18.43
C GLU A 588 35.17 -19.22 -17.43
N TRP A 589 35.08 -18.31 -16.46
CA TRP A 589 36.06 -18.17 -15.40
C TRP A 589 36.09 -19.40 -14.48
N ALA A 590 34.92 -19.92 -14.11
CA ALA A 590 34.82 -21.10 -13.26
C ALA A 590 35.39 -22.37 -13.94
N LYS A 591 35.23 -22.51 -15.27
CA LYS A 591 35.81 -23.62 -16.05
C LYS A 591 37.33 -23.73 -15.91
N ARG A 592 38.04 -22.60 -15.74
CA ARG A 592 39.51 -22.59 -15.55
C ARG A 592 39.96 -23.23 -14.24
N HIS A 593 39.04 -23.38 -13.29
CA HIS A 593 39.29 -23.97 -11.97
C HIS A 593 38.72 -25.39 -11.85
N LEU A 594 38.17 -25.93 -12.94
CA LEU A 594 37.66 -27.29 -13.00
C LEU A 594 38.84 -28.28 -13.11
N PRO A 595 38.80 -29.44 -12.43
CA PRO A 595 39.84 -30.44 -12.60
C PRO A 595 39.98 -30.87 -14.06
N GLN A 596 41.23 -31.11 -14.47
CA GLN A 596 41.54 -31.61 -15.80
C GLN A 596 40.76 -32.91 -16.05
N ASP A 597 40.12 -33.01 -17.22
CA ASP A 597 39.33 -34.16 -17.67
C ASP A 597 38.02 -34.43 -16.90
N TYR A 598 37.49 -33.46 -16.14
CA TYR A 598 36.16 -33.61 -15.54
C TYR A 598 35.05 -33.46 -16.59
N ASP A 599 34.37 -34.58 -16.87
CA ASP A 599 33.21 -34.62 -17.75
C ASP A 599 31.92 -34.18 -17.02
N TYR A 600 31.11 -33.38 -17.69
CA TYR A 600 29.84 -32.86 -17.19
C TYR A 600 28.83 -32.66 -18.32
N ASN A 601 27.55 -32.56 -17.96
CA ASN A 601 26.45 -32.38 -18.89
C ASN A 601 25.66 -31.09 -18.60
N VAL A 602 25.57 -30.69 -17.33
CA VAL A 602 24.78 -29.53 -16.90
C VAL A 602 25.63 -28.56 -16.12
N VAL A 603 25.49 -27.27 -16.43
CA VAL A 603 26.06 -26.15 -15.69
C VAL A 603 24.97 -25.48 -14.88
N LYS A 604 25.25 -25.22 -13.61
CA LYS A 604 24.39 -24.47 -12.69
C LYS A 604 25.09 -23.20 -12.25
N LEU A 605 24.56 -22.03 -12.61
CA LEU A 605 25.02 -20.74 -12.10
C LEU A 605 24.12 -20.28 -10.96
N ASN A 606 24.69 -19.98 -9.79
CA ASN A 606 23.98 -19.30 -8.71
C ASN A 606 24.22 -17.79 -8.80
N GLN A 607 23.18 -17.06 -9.17
CA GLN A 607 23.21 -15.61 -9.44
C GLN A 607 23.39 -14.76 -8.17
N ARG A 608 23.31 -15.35 -6.96
CA ARG A 608 23.42 -14.61 -5.70
C ARG A 608 24.85 -14.56 -5.15
N ASN A 609 25.64 -15.60 -5.42
CA ASN A 609 26.98 -15.73 -4.84
C ASN A 609 28.04 -16.15 -5.86
N ASP A 610 27.69 -16.07 -7.15
CA ASP A 610 28.52 -16.39 -8.31
C ASP A 610 29.19 -17.76 -8.26
N SER A 611 28.62 -18.70 -7.51
CA SER A 611 29.11 -20.08 -7.52
C SER A 611 28.56 -20.85 -8.73
N VAL A 612 29.45 -21.61 -9.37
CA VAL A 612 29.14 -22.40 -10.57
C VAL A 612 29.29 -23.88 -10.25
N SER A 613 28.27 -24.68 -10.52
CA SER A 613 28.34 -26.13 -10.35
C SER A 613 28.37 -26.85 -11.70
N PHE A 614 29.35 -27.73 -11.88
CA PHE A 614 29.49 -28.62 -13.03
C PHE A 614 28.98 -30.01 -12.65
N ILE A 615 27.88 -30.41 -13.27
CA ILE A 615 27.08 -31.56 -12.86
C ILE A 615 27.18 -32.65 -13.93
N ARG A 616 27.64 -33.84 -13.53
CA ARG A 616 27.75 -35.01 -14.39
C ARG A 616 26.47 -35.84 -14.34
N CYS A 617 25.85 -36.01 -15.49
CA CYS A 617 24.57 -36.68 -15.67
C CYS A 617 24.60 -37.46 -17.00
N PRO A 618 25.26 -38.64 -17.04
CA PRO A 618 25.55 -39.34 -18.30
C PRO A 618 24.31 -39.71 -19.12
N GLY A 619 23.18 -39.95 -18.46
CA GLY A 619 21.91 -40.26 -19.11
C GLY A 619 21.13 -39.04 -19.61
N PHE A 620 21.70 -37.83 -19.61
CA PHE A 620 20.95 -36.60 -19.91
C PHE A 620 20.20 -36.66 -21.25
N ASP A 621 20.83 -37.21 -22.28
CA ASP A 621 20.21 -37.34 -23.61
C ASP A 621 19.31 -38.58 -23.69
N THR A 622 19.73 -39.69 -23.10
CA THR A 622 19.10 -41.02 -23.30
C THR A 622 17.95 -41.35 -22.33
N GLU A 623 17.94 -40.78 -21.12
CA GLU A 623 16.97 -41.07 -20.08
C GLU A 623 15.94 -39.96 -19.95
N HIS A 624 14.69 -40.30 -19.64
CA HIS A 624 13.67 -39.29 -19.42
C HIS A 624 13.88 -38.47 -18.13
N GLU A 625 14.25 -39.14 -17.04
CA GLU A 625 14.58 -38.54 -15.74
C GLU A 625 16.04 -38.84 -15.36
N PRO A 626 17.00 -38.12 -15.97
CA PRO A 626 18.39 -38.53 -15.91
C PRO A 626 18.99 -38.33 -14.52
N VAL A 627 19.77 -39.31 -14.07
CA VAL A 627 20.33 -39.36 -12.71
C VAL A 627 21.64 -38.57 -12.60
N ILE A 628 21.77 -37.78 -11.53
CA ILE A 628 23.00 -37.05 -11.21
C ILE A 628 24.02 -38.00 -10.56
N THR A 629 25.24 -38.05 -11.12
CA THR A 629 26.31 -38.97 -10.69
C THR A 629 27.51 -38.29 -10.05
N ALA A 630 27.76 -37.01 -10.35
CA ALA A 630 28.77 -36.21 -9.68
C ALA A 630 28.47 -34.71 -9.78
N ILE A 631 28.96 -33.93 -8.81
CA ILE A 631 28.87 -32.47 -8.80
C ILE A 631 30.19 -31.90 -8.30
N ILE A 632 30.77 -30.98 -9.06
CA ILE A 632 31.84 -30.10 -8.60
C ILE A 632 31.31 -28.67 -8.54
N VAL A 633 31.53 -27.98 -7.43
CA VAL A 633 31.16 -26.58 -7.24
C VAL A 633 32.42 -25.74 -7.19
N ILE A 634 32.48 -24.72 -8.05
CA ILE A 634 33.49 -23.67 -8.03
C ILE A 634 32.86 -22.46 -7.33
N SER A 635 33.44 -22.04 -6.22
CA SER A 635 33.02 -20.82 -5.50
C SER A 635 33.56 -19.57 -6.20
N ALA A 636 32.98 -18.40 -5.95
CA ALA A 636 33.43 -17.12 -6.54
C ALA A 636 34.90 -16.77 -6.28
N ASN A 637 35.53 -17.39 -5.27
CA ASN A 637 36.96 -17.23 -4.96
C ASN A 637 37.87 -18.27 -5.64
N GLY A 638 37.33 -19.16 -6.48
CA GLY A 638 38.07 -20.13 -7.30
C GLY A 638 38.22 -21.50 -6.64
N THR A 639 37.68 -21.68 -5.43
CA THR A 639 37.77 -22.93 -4.70
C THR A 639 36.87 -24.00 -5.33
N ALA A 640 37.48 -25.11 -5.77
CA ALA A 640 36.77 -26.29 -6.28
C ALA A 640 36.43 -27.27 -5.16
N GLN A 641 35.15 -27.62 -5.02
CA GLN A 641 34.66 -28.57 -4.03
C GLN A 641 33.78 -29.65 -4.69
N ARG A 642 34.17 -30.93 -4.53
CA ARG A 642 33.31 -32.06 -4.90
C ARG A 642 32.21 -32.25 -3.85
N ARG A 643 30.96 -32.36 -4.28
CA ARG A 643 29.83 -32.59 -3.36
C ARG A 643 29.61 -34.08 -3.14
N THR A 644 29.36 -34.45 -1.89
CA THR A 644 28.85 -35.78 -1.53
C THR A 644 27.39 -35.89 -1.97
N LEU A 645 27.08 -36.91 -2.76
CA LEU A 645 25.71 -37.20 -3.17
C LEU A 645 25.00 -38.03 -2.08
N PRO A 646 23.69 -37.80 -1.88
CA PRO A 646 22.88 -38.59 -0.96
C PRO A 646 22.72 -40.04 -1.45
N SER A 647 22.35 -40.96 -0.55
CA SER A 647 22.04 -42.35 -0.88
C SER A 647 20.86 -42.49 -1.85
N ASP A 648 19.87 -41.59 -1.75
CA ASP A 648 18.78 -41.47 -2.71
C ASP A 648 19.12 -40.43 -3.78
N SER A 649 19.44 -40.92 -4.97
CA SER A 649 19.96 -40.13 -6.09
C SER A 649 19.02 -39.01 -6.53
N TYR A 650 19.60 -37.89 -6.92
CA TYR A 650 18.88 -36.80 -7.58
C TYR A 650 18.65 -37.12 -9.05
N ILE A 651 17.49 -36.72 -9.57
CA ILE A 651 17.14 -36.78 -10.98
C ILE A 651 16.73 -35.40 -11.50
N TYR A 652 16.84 -35.21 -12.82
CA TYR A 652 16.21 -34.07 -13.47
C TYR A 652 14.82 -34.42 -13.99
N HIS A 653 13.89 -33.50 -13.79
CA HIS A 653 12.57 -33.46 -14.43
C HIS A 653 12.45 -32.14 -15.21
N HIS A 654 11.61 -32.11 -16.23
CA HIS A 654 11.53 -30.99 -17.19
C HIS A 654 12.89 -30.68 -17.85
N LYS A 655 13.64 -31.72 -18.28
CA LYS A 655 14.97 -31.54 -18.89
C LYS A 655 14.95 -30.70 -20.18
N TRP A 656 13.80 -30.66 -20.87
CA TRP A 656 13.56 -29.78 -22.03
C TRP A 656 13.79 -28.29 -21.76
N LEU A 657 13.70 -27.85 -20.50
CA LEU A 657 13.99 -26.45 -20.12
C LEU A 657 15.48 -26.09 -20.24
N PHE A 658 16.38 -27.07 -20.24
CA PHE A 658 17.84 -26.86 -20.16
C PHE A 658 18.48 -26.67 -21.54
N VAL A 659 17.71 -26.91 -22.60
CA VAL A 659 18.14 -26.91 -24.00
C VAL A 659 17.15 -26.10 -24.85
N ASP A 660 17.54 -25.73 -26.07
CA ASP A 660 16.65 -25.09 -27.03
C ASP A 660 15.67 -26.11 -27.68
N ASP A 661 14.66 -25.65 -28.42
CA ASP A 661 13.70 -26.49 -29.11
C ASP A 661 14.30 -27.29 -30.27
N ASP A 662 15.44 -26.84 -30.82
CA ASP A 662 16.18 -27.49 -31.90
C ASP A 662 17.26 -28.50 -31.42
N TYR A 663 17.30 -28.80 -30.12
CA TYR A 663 18.33 -29.66 -29.53
C TYR A 663 18.29 -31.09 -30.10
N GLN A 664 19.45 -31.56 -30.58
CA GLN A 664 19.56 -32.84 -31.28
C GLN A 664 19.76 -34.06 -30.36
N GLY A 665 20.01 -33.86 -29.06
CA GLY A 665 20.30 -34.96 -28.13
C GLY A 665 19.07 -35.76 -27.71
N PHE A 666 17.86 -35.19 -27.79
CA PHE A 666 16.59 -35.90 -27.59
C PHE A 666 15.42 -35.10 -28.18
N ASP A 667 14.28 -35.74 -28.36
CA ASP A 667 13.05 -35.07 -28.80
C ASP A 667 12.49 -34.15 -27.69
N VAL A 668 12.68 -32.84 -27.88
CA VAL A 668 12.27 -31.79 -26.94
C VAL A 668 10.75 -31.76 -26.78
N THR A 669 9.99 -32.00 -27.86
CA THR A 669 8.52 -32.04 -27.85
C THR A 669 8.04 -33.22 -27.03
N ALA A 670 8.58 -34.42 -27.27
CA ALA A 670 8.26 -35.60 -26.47
C ALA A 670 8.63 -35.42 -24.98
N SER A 671 9.72 -34.69 -24.68
CA SER A 671 10.10 -34.35 -23.30
C SER A 671 9.14 -33.34 -22.63
N LYS A 672 8.56 -32.40 -23.39
CA LYS A 672 7.48 -31.50 -22.95
C LYS A 672 6.19 -32.27 -22.68
N GLU A 673 5.78 -33.14 -23.60
CA GLU A 673 4.60 -34.00 -23.45
C GLU A 673 4.72 -34.91 -22.23
N ARG A 674 5.88 -35.56 -22.05
CA ARG A 674 6.15 -36.34 -20.84
C ARG A 674 6.03 -35.49 -19.58
N SER A 675 6.50 -34.24 -19.61
CA SER A 675 6.35 -33.31 -18.48
C SER A 675 4.89 -33.02 -18.15
N GLN A 676 4.05 -32.89 -19.17
CA GLN A 676 2.62 -32.66 -19.01
C GLN A 676 1.92 -33.89 -18.43
N GLN A 677 2.26 -35.09 -18.92
CA GLN A 677 1.70 -36.36 -18.47
C GLN A 677 1.92 -36.61 -16.98
N TRP A 678 3.12 -36.40 -16.46
CA TRP A 678 3.35 -36.62 -15.03
C TRP A 678 2.85 -35.44 -14.17
N SER A 679 2.83 -34.22 -14.72
CA SER A 679 2.31 -33.05 -13.99
C SER A 679 0.79 -33.08 -13.81
N SER A 680 0.07 -33.83 -14.66
CA SER A 680 -1.37 -34.04 -14.56
C SER A 680 -1.75 -35.17 -13.59
N LEU A 681 -0.80 -35.96 -13.09
CA LEU A 681 -1.07 -36.99 -12.10
C LEU A 681 -1.55 -36.37 -10.79
N GLU A 682 -2.71 -36.83 -10.31
CA GLU A 682 -3.24 -36.43 -9.02
C GLU A 682 -2.38 -36.96 -7.86
N ASN A 683 -2.29 -36.17 -6.79
CA ASN A 683 -1.62 -36.55 -5.54
C ASN A 683 -0.12 -36.89 -5.71
N VAL A 684 0.58 -36.19 -6.60
CA VAL A 684 2.06 -36.20 -6.68
C VAL A 684 2.63 -35.09 -5.78
N ASP A 685 3.50 -35.47 -4.85
CA ASP A 685 4.21 -34.55 -3.96
C ASP A 685 5.36 -33.86 -4.72
N ARG A 686 5.10 -32.63 -5.17
CA ARG A 686 6.03 -31.79 -5.92
C ARG A 686 7.29 -31.42 -5.14
N SER A 687 7.34 -31.60 -3.82
CA SER A 687 8.57 -31.37 -3.04
C SER A 687 9.58 -32.52 -3.15
N ARG A 688 9.12 -33.71 -3.59
CA ARG A 688 9.91 -34.95 -3.64
C ARG A 688 10.25 -35.43 -5.05
N ILE A 689 9.72 -34.78 -6.08
CA ILE A 689 9.96 -35.11 -7.51
C ILE A 689 11.43 -35.00 -7.96
N GLY A 690 12.32 -34.44 -7.15
CA GLY A 690 13.77 -34.45 -7.44
C GLY A 690 14.47 -35.76 -7.05
N ARG A 691 13.76 -36.74 -6.45
CA ARG A 691 14.32 -37.98 -5.91
C ARG A 691 13.98 -39.19 -6.77
N LYS A 692 14.99 -40.01 -7.05
CA LYS A 692 14.83 -41.24 -7.85
C LYS A 692 13.87 -42.22 -7.19
N SER A 693 14.04 -42.49 -5.88
CA SER A 693 13.19 -43.43 -5.15
C SER A 693 11.71 -43.02 -5.17
N TYR A 694 11.43 -41.72 -5.09
CA TYR A 694 10.07 -41.20 -5.13
C TYR A 694 9.42 -41.45 -6.50
N TRP A 695 10.17 -41.24 -7.58
CA TRP A 695 9.69 -41.49 -8.93
C TRP A 695 9.40 -42.95 -9.19
N GLU A 696 10.31 -43.85 -8.79
CA GLU A 696 10.14 -45.30 -8.95
C GLU A 696 8.90 -45.83 -8.21
N ILE A 697 8.57 -45.27 -7.04
CA ILE A 697 7.46 -45.74 -6.20
C ILE A 697 6.13 -45.05 -6.54
N HIS A 698 6.13 -43.74 -6.81
CA HIS A 698 4.90 -42.94 -6.83
C HIS A 698 4.52 -42.38 -8.19
N VAL A 699 5.48 -42.23 -9.11
CA VAL A 699 5.26 -41.56 -10.40
C VAL A 699 5.27 -42.57 -11.54
N MET A 700 6.34 -43.35 -11.68
CA MET A 700 6.51 -44.36 -12.74
C MET A 700 5.35 -45.35 -12.82
N PRO A 701 4.86 -45.96 -11.73
CA PRO A 701 3.77 -46.94 -11.81
C PRO A 701 2.45 -46.36 -12.34
N ARG A 702 2.25 -45.04 -12.21
CA ARG A 702 1.05 -44.34 -12.68
C ARG A 702 1.17 -43.88 -14.13
N LEU A 703 2.40 -43.64 -14.59
CA LEU A 703 2.68 -43.35 -16.00
C LEU A 703 2.65 -44.60 -16.88
N THR A 704 2.81 -45.79 -16.30
CA THR A 704 2.87 -47.07 -17.02
C THR A 704 1.58 -47.91 -16.95
N GLN A 705 0.53 -47.47 -16.24
CA GLN A 705 -0.74 -48.20 -16.16
C GLN A 705 -1.63 -47.91 -17.39
N GLN A 706 -1.95 -48.96 -18.16
CA GLN A 706 -3.03 -48.96 -19.17
C GLN A 706 -4.42 -48.99 -18.50
N PRO A 707 -5.46 -48.42 -19.15
CA PRO A 707 -6.76 -48.18 -18.54
C PRO A 707 -7.54 -49.46 -18.23
N VAL A 708 -8.28 -49.47 -17.11
CA VAL A 708 -9.14 -50.58 -16.66
C VAL A 708 -10.62 -50.17 -16.77
N ASP A 709 -11.44 -51.03 -17.36
CA ASP A 709 -12.89 -50.85 -17.49
C ASP A 709 -13.57 -50.55 -16.14
N ARG A 710 -14.46 -49.54 -16.13
CA ARG A 710 -15.19 -49.12 -14.91
C ARG A 710 -16.70 -49.07 -15.13
N TRP A 711 -17.45 -49.51 -14.12
CA TRP A 711 -18.91 -49.39 -14.09
C TRP A 711 -19.35 -48.02 -13.57
N VAL A 712 -20.15 -47.29 -14.33
CA VAL A 712 -20.64 -45.94 -14.02
C VAL A 712 -22.17 -45.85 -14.08
N ARG A 713 -22.77 -44.80 -13.48
CA ARG A 713 -24.23 -44.59 -13.45
C ARG A 713 -24.73 -43.92 -14.74
N SER A 714 -26.05 -44.01 -15.01
CA SER A 714 -26.68 -43.44 -16.22
C SER A 714 -26.28 -41.99 -16.52
N ALA A 715 -26.19 -41.12 -15.51
CA ALA A 715 -25.82 -39.71 -15.70
C ALA A 715 -24.38 -39.55 -16.20
N GLU A 716 -23.46 -40.39 -15.70
CA GLU A 716 -22.05 -40.37 -16.08
C GLU A 716 -21.84 -41.06 -17.43
N ALA A 717 -22.54 -42.16 -17.69
CA ALA A 717 -22.52 -42.84 -18.99
C ALA A 717 -23.03 -41.93 -20.12
N ARG A 718 -24.15 -41.23 -19.90
CA ARG A 718 -24.67 -40.21 -20.83
C ARG A 718 -23.68 -39.11 -21.11
N LYS A 719 -22.98 -38.65 -20.07
CA LYS A 719 -21.99 -37.57 -20.19
C LYS A 719 -20.78 -38.02 -21.00
N GLN A 720 -20.30 -39.24 -20.79
CA GLN A 720 -19.13 -39.77 -21.50
C GLN A 720 -19.43 -40.12 -22.96
N LEU A 721 -20.60 -40.72 -23.25
CA LEU A 721 -20.99 -41.10 -24.62
C LEU A 721 -21.72 -39.99 -25.37
N LYS A 722 -22.00 -38.86 -24.72
CA LYS A 722 -22.78 -37.72 -25.25
C LYS A 722 -24.16 -38.14 -25.77
N LEU A 723 -24.88 -38.95 -24.99
CA LEU A 723 -26.19 -39.51 -25.34
C LEU A 723 -27.33 -38.90 -24.50
N SER A 724 -28.53 -38.82 -25.09
CA SER A 724 -29.74 -38.49 -24.34
C SER A 724 -30.15 -39.63 -23.41
N THR A 725 -31.07 -39.37 -22.48
CA THR A 725 -31.65 -40.44 -21.63
C THR A 725 -32.37 -41.49 -22.47
N CYS A 726 -33.00 -41.06 -23.55
CA CYS A 726 -33.74 -41.94 -24.45
C CYS A 726 -32.76 -42.85 -25.21
N ASP A 727 -31.70 -42.27 -25.76
CA ASP A 727 -30.71 -43.02 -26.55
C ASP A 727 -29.94 -44.03 -25.70
N LEU A 728 -29.56 -43.65 -24.47
CA LEU A 728 -28.91 -44.60 -23.55
C LEU A 728 -29.87 -45.72 -23.10
N ALA A 729 -31.18 -45.45 -23.03
CA ALA A 729 -32.18 -46.49 -22.74
C ALA A 729 -32.39 -47.43 -23.93
N HIS A 730 -32.40 -46.89 -25.17
CA HIS A 730 -32.47 -47.69 -26.39
C HIS A 730 -31.23 -48.55 -26.59
N MET A 731 -30.02 -48.00 -26.44
CA MET A 731 -28.78 -48.79 -26.54
C MET A 731 -28.72 -49.91 -25.50
N ARG A 732 -29.28 -49.66 -24.30
CA ARG A 732 -29.41 -50.68 -23.26
C ARG A 732 -30.40 -51.78 -23.67
N GLU A 733 -31.55 -51.41 -24.20
CA GLU A 733 -32.62 -52.35 -24.59
C GLU A 733 -32.24 -53.17 -25.83
N ASN A 734 -31.43 -52.60 -26.72
CA ASN A 734 -30.86 -53.27 -27.88
C ASN A 734 -29.60 -54.09 -27.56
N GLY A 735 -29.07 -54.03 -26.34
CA GLY A 735 -27.88 -54.76 -25.91
C GLY A 735 -26.55 -54.20 -26.44
N GLU A 736 -26.55 -52.98 -26.97
CA GLU A 736 -25.38 -52.31 -27.56
C GLU A 736 -24.40 -51.76 -26.51
N ILE A 737 -24.81 -51.72 -25.23
CA ILE A 737 -23.97 -51.31 -24.11
C ILE A 737 -24.16 -52.25 -22.91
N GLU A 738 -23.04 -52.75 -22.37
CA GLU A 738 -23.07 -53.66 -21.24
C GLU A 738 -23.60 -52.94 -20.00
N SER A 739 -24.74 -53.41 -19.47
CA SER A 739 -25.41 -52.77 -18.33
C SER A 739 -25.89 -53.79 -17.31
N LYS A 740 -25.98 -53.35 -16.05
CA LYS A 740 -26.59 -54.14 -14.97
C LYS A 740 -27.53 -53.28 -14.13
N LYS A 741 -28.67 -53.86 -13.76
CA LYS A 741 -29.65 -53.20 -12.89
C LYS A 741 -29.24 -53.38 -11.42
N VAL A 742 -29.16 -52.27 -10.68
CA VAL A 742 -28.86 -52.24 -9.25
C VAL A 742 -29.93 -51.40 -8.56
N GLY A 743 -30.90 -52.09 -7.94
CA GLY A 743 -32.10 -51.44 -7.38
C GLY A 743 -32.96 -50.79 -8.47
N ASN A 744 -33.29 -49.51 -8.29
CA ASN A 744 -34.05 -48.72 -9.27
C ASN A 744 -33.17 -48.02 -10.32
N ALA A 745 -31.85 -48.27 -10.33
CA ALA A 745 -30.90 -47.63 -11.24
C ALA A 745 -30.16 -48.65 -12.12
N TYR A 746 -29.62 -48.18 -13.24
CA TYR A 746 -28.76 -48.97 -14.12
C TYR A 746 -27.32 -48.46 -14.04
N LEU A 747 -26.36 -49.41 -14.05
CA LEU A 747 -24.93 -49.15 -14.21
C LEU A 747 -24.49 -49.65 -15.58
N TYR A 748 -23.55 -48.95 -16.20
CA TYR A 748 -23.03 -49.21 -17.54
C TYR A 748 -21.52 -49.40 -17.45
N LYS A 749 -20.98 -50.41 -18.16
CA LYS A 749 -19.54 -50.64 -18.22
C LYS A 749 -18.95 -49.74 -19.30
N MET A 750 -17.97 -48.94 -18.94
CA MET A 750 -17.34 -47.98 -19.85
C MET A 750 -15.86 -48.29 -19.98
N SER A 751 -15.40 -48.39 -21.22
CA SER A 751 -14.00 -48.22 -21.59
C SER A 751 -13.73 -46.72 -21.74
N SER A 752 -12.53 -46.25 -21.36
CA SER A 752 -12.20 -44.82 -21.40
C SER A 752 -12.04 -44.24 -22.81
N ASP A 753 -12.15 -45.08 -23.86
CA ASP A 753 -12.00 -44.65 -25.25
C ASP A 753 -13.32 -44.24 -25.90
N GLY A 754 -14.44 -44.28 -25.15
CA GLY A 754 -15.75 -43.79 -25.63
C GLY A 754 -16.37 -44.62 -26.75
N VAL A 755 -15.77 -45.75 -27.12
CA VAL A 755 -16.29 -46.70 -28.10
C VAL A 755 -16.83 -47.90 -27.33
N ALA A 756 -18.13 -48.17 -27.50
CA ALA A 756 -18.73 -49.41 -27.03
C ALA A 756 -17.97 -50.58 -27.67
N SER A 757 -17.42 -51.48 -26.85
CA SER A 757 -16.76 -52.69 -27.32
C SER A 757 -17.77 -53.53 -28.10
N GLN A 758 -17.81 -53.38 -29.43
CA GLN A 758 -18.50 -54.31 -30.31
C GLN A 758 -17.64 -55.57 -30.43
N GLU A 759 -17.75 -56.47 -29.46
CA GLU A 759 -17.47 -57.88 -29.70
C GLU A 759 -18.77 -58.55 -30.13
N ALA A 760 -18.95 -58.68 -31.44
CA ALA A 760 -19.97 -59.52 -32.04
C ALA A 760 -19.60 -60.99 -31.81
N GLU A 761 -20.13 -61.61 -30.74
CA GLU A 761 -20.16 -63.07 -30.65
C GLU A 761 -21.26 -63.62 -31.58
N VAL A 762 -20.80 -64.11 -32.72
CA VAL A 762 -21.56 -65.02 -33.59
C VAL A 762 -21.73 -66.34 -32.84
N HIS A 763 -22.92 -66.61 -32.32
CA HIS A 763 -23.33 -67.97 -31.98
C HIS A 763 -23.86 -68.69 -33.24
N PRO A 764 -23.31 -69.87 -33.62
CA PRO A 764 -23.96 -70.75 -34.57
C PRO A 764 -25.14 -71.48 -33.89
N PRO A 765 -26.17 -71.90 -34.65
CA PRO A 765 -27.47 -72.26 -34.11
C PRO A 765 -27.47 -73.68 -33.54
N LYS A 766 -28.21 -73.93 -32.45
CA LYS A 766 -28.74 -75.25 -32.12
C LYS A 766 -30.13 -75.16 -31.46
N ASN A 767 -31.09 -75.64 -32.25
CA ASN A 767 -32.43 -76.19 -31.99
C ASN A 767 -33.50 -75.34 -31.29
#